data_AF-A0A6J6CG40-F1
#
_entry.id   AF-A0A6J6CG40-F1
#
_cell.length_a   1.000
_cell.length_b   1.000
_cell.length_c   1.000
_cell.angle_alpha   90.00
_cell.angle_beta   90.00
_cell.angle_gamma   90.00
#
_symmetry.space_group_name_H-M   'P 1'
#
loop_
_entity.id
_entity.type
_entity.pdbx_description
1 polymer ?
#
loop_
_entity_poly.entity_id
_entity_poly.type
_entity_poly.pdbx_seq_one_letter_code
_entity_poly.pdbx_strand_id
1 'polypeptide(L)'
;MVHLFERDCSIQRRNQKVVEIAPAPHITQELREELYRDAVAFATKIGYRNAGTVEFLIDTVGENAGKHVFIEMNPRIQVEHTVTEEITDIDLVQSQMRIAAGESLIDLGLTQDQITMHGFAVQCRITTENPALGFKPDSGKITTYRSPGGAGIRLDGGTISAGSEVSPHFDSLLVKLIARGRDFHSAVLRAERALAEFRIRGVSTNIAFMQAVLADQTFASGDLSTAFIDERPELFTARPSQDRGTKILTWLADVTVNQPYGPRNGRVSPALKLPKIDLQKSAPAGSRQLLLELGPKAFAKSLRDQSKVAITDTTFRDAHQSLLATRVRGRDLVQVAPYVARITPELFSVEAWGGATYDVALRFLGEDPWHRLVALRAAMPNICIQMLLRGRNTVGYTPYPTEVTEAFVAEAASSGIDIFRIFDALNDVEQMKPAIEAVLKTKTAIAEVGLCYSGNLLDPKEDLYTLDYYLALADKIVAAGAHILAIKDMAGLLRPAAASKLVKALRDRFDLPVHLHTHDTAGGQLATLMAAIDAGVDAVDVASAPMAGTTSQPSASALVAALADTERDSGITLDAITALEPYWEAVRRVYSPFESGLAGPTGRVYKHEIPGGQLSNLRQQAISLGLGDQFERVEDMYAAANEILGRPTKVTPSSKVVGDLALHLVAANADPKDFAENPQNYDVPDSVVGFMAGELGDLPGGWPEPFRTKVLAGKNLKFGVTPLSAEDLAILMGENSENRRAALNRLLFPAPTKEYLTNLATYGNLDQVDTVDYLYGLEQGHEHVVEIAKGVQLFVGLEAIGSPDTKGNRTVMATLNGQLRPIDIRDKKISVDIPQSEKADPSNLGHIAAPFSGAVTVTVVEGVHVEVGQPVAIIEAMKMEATITATSAGVVRRIAIPKTKAVDAGDLILVVENE
;
A
#
# COMPACT_ATOMS: atom_id res chain seq x y z
N MET A 1 48.98 31.63 -31.03
CA MET A 1 48.10 31.13 -29.96
C MET A 1 46.84 31.94 -29.97
N VAL A 2 45.68 31.31 -29.79
CA VAL A 2 44.37 31.97 -29.64
C VAL A 2 43.65 31.35 -28.44
N HIS A 3 42.77 32.10 -27.79
CA HIS A 3 41.86 31.58 -26.77
C HIS A 3 40.43 31.54 -27.30
N LEU A 4 39.62 30.63 -26.75
CA LEU A 4 38.21 30.46 -27.08
C LEU A 4 37.36 30.75 -25.84
N PHE A 5 37.63 31.92 -25.25
CA PHE A 5 37.03 32.41 -24.02
C PHE A 5 37.23 31.45 -22.83
N GLU A 6 36.43 31.59 -21.78
CA GLU A 6 36.47 30.83 -20.54
C GLU A 6 35.28 29.89 -20.38
N ARG A 7 35.42 28.97 -19.42
CA ARG A 7 34.34 28.14 -18.90
C ARG A 7 34.32 28.28 -17.39
N ASP A 8 33.13 28.38 -16.82
CA ASP A 8 32.91 28.26 -15.38
C ASP A 8 32.63 26.79 -15.03
N CYS A 9 33.52 26.20 -14.24
CA CYS A 9 33.44 24.82 -13.77
C CYS A 9 33.23 24.74 -12.25
N SER A 10 32.75 25.83 -11.62
CA SER A 10 32.65 25.94 -10.15
C SER A 10 31.68 24.93 -9.55
N ILE A 11 30.69 24.46 -10.31
CA ILE A 11 29.74 23.46 -9.82
C ILE A 11 30.38 22.08 -9.84
N GLN A 12 30.95 21.73 -8.69
CA GLN A 12 31.68 20.49 -8.46
C GLN A 12 31.32 19.84 -7.14
N ARG A 13 31.50 18.52 -7.07
CA ARG A 13 31.33 17.72 -5.85
C ARG A 13 32.61 16.96 -5.59
N ARG A 14 33.24 17.12 -4.43
CA ARG A 14 34.52 16.46 -4.08
C ARG A 14 35.55 16.55 -5.22
N ASN A 15 35.73 17.76 -5.76
CA ASN A 15 36.66 18.06 -6.86
C ASN A 15 36.30 17.42 -8.22
N GLN A 16 35.09 16.88 -8.38
CA GLN A 16 34.57 16.37 -9.65
C GLN A 16 33.57 17.36 -10.24
N LYS A 17 33.83 17.85 -11.46
CA LYS A 17 32.94 18.77 -12.19
C LYS A 17 31.59 18.11 -12.50
N VAL A 18 30.50 18.83 -12.24
CA VAL A 18 29.11 18.34 -12.37
C VAL A 18 28.34 19.12 -13.44
N VAL A 19 28.43 20.46 -13.39
CA VAL A 19 27.85 21.38 -14.39
C VAL A 19 28.94 22.31 -14.88
N GLU A 20 29.01 22.53 -16.19
CA GLU A 20 29.94 23.47 -16.80
C GLU A 20 29.20 24.50 -17.63
N ILE A 21 29.62 25.76 -17.57
CA ILE A 21 28.94 26.90 -18.21
C ILE A 21 29.96 27.66 -19.06
N ALA A 22 29.54 28.13 -20.23
CA ALA A 22 30.32 29.04 -21.06
C ALA A 22 29.44 30.17 -21.62
N PRO A 23 29.87 31.45 -21.58
CA PRO A 23 30.97 31.98 -20.75
C PRO A 23 30.63 31.98 -19.25
N ALA A 24 31.56 32.43 -18.40
CA ALA A 24 31.28 32.57 -16.96
C ALA A 24 30.31 33.74 -16.72
N PRO A 25 29.17 33.55 -16.00
CA PRO A 25 28.09 34.53 -15.96
C PRO A 25 28.39 35.80 -15.14
N HIS A 26 29.19 35.71 -14.07
CA HIS A 26 29.42 36.81 -13.10
C HIS A 26 30.88 37.16 -12.86
N ILE A 27 31.62 37.37 -13.95
CA ILE A 27 32.96 37.98 -13.88
C ILE A 27 33.01 39.25 -14.72
N THR A 28 33.80 40.22 -14.27
CA THR A 28 33.98 41.50 -14.97
C THR A 28 34.74 41.28 -16.28
N GLN A 29 34.57 42.20 -17.22
CA GLN A 29 35.26 42.12 -18.50
C GLN A 29 36.78 42.25 -18.32
N GLU A 30 37.21 43.07 -17.36
CA GLU A 30 38.61 43.22 -16.97
C GLU A 30 39.20 41.89 -16.49
N LEU A 31 38.50 41.17 -15.61
CA LEU A 31 38.96 39.86 -15.13
C LEU A 31 39.03 38.83 -16.26
N ARG A 32 38.06 38.80 -17.18
CA ARG A 32 38.13 37.94 -18.38
C ARG A 32 39.39 38.19 -19.19
N GLU A 33 39.69 39.45 -19.47
CA GLU A 33 40.87 39.84 -20.25
C GLU A 33 42.17 39.47 -19.55
N GLU A 34 42.22 39.57 -18.22
CA GLU A 34 43.36 39.11 -17.43
C GLU A 34 43.55 37.59 -17.53
N LEU A 35 42.49 36.80 -17.36
CA LEU A 35 42.53 35.34 -17.50
C LEU A 35 43.01 34.92 -18.90
N TYR A 36 42.49 35.56 -19.94
CA TYR A 36 42.87 35.25 -21.33
C TYR A 36 44.34 35.58 -21.60
N ARG A 37 44.77 36.79 -21.19
CA ARG A 37 46.16 37.23 -21.35
C ARG A 37 47.10 36.26 -20.67
N ASP A 38 46.82 35.88 -19.44
CA ASP A 38 47.71 35.04 -18.65
C ASP A 38 47.73 33.59 -19.17
N ALA A 39 46.59 33.05 -19.61
CA ALA A 39 46.52 31.74 -20.26
C ALA A 39 47.30 31.70 -21.58
N VAL A 40 47.13 32.73 -22.43
CA VAL A 40 47.84 32.84 -23.72
C VAL A 40 49.34 33.06 -23.49
N ALA A 41 49.72 33.87 -22.52
CA ALA A 41 51.12 34.10 -22.16
C ALA A 41 51.79 32.80 -21.68
N PHE A 42 51.12 32.05 -20.81
CA PHE A 42 51.58 30.75 -20.33
C PHE A 42 51.78 29.75 -21.50
N ALA A 43 50.74 29.55 -22.31
CA ALA A 43 50.79 28.62 -23.45
C ALA A 43 51.84 29.01 -24.50
N THR A 44 52.00 30.31 -24.76
CA THR A 44 53.01 30.83 -25.70
C THR A 44 54.42 30.60 -25.16
N LYS A 45 54.65 30.85 -23.87
CA LYS A 45 55.97 30.71 -23.24
C LYS A 45 56.51 29.28 -23.31
N ILE A 46 55.63 28.29 -23.19
CA ILE A 46 56.00 26.87 -23.28
C ILE A 46 55.97 26.33 -24.72
N GLY A 47 55.62 27.17 -25.71
CA GLY A 47 55.50 26.74 -27.10
C GLY A 47 54.45 25.65 -27.30
N TYR A 48 53.31 25.76 -26.59
CA TYR A 48 52.26 24.76 -26.61
C TYR A 48 51.75 24.48 -28.04
N ARG A 49 51.17 23.31 -28.30
CA ARG A 49 50.57 22.96 -29.58
C ARG A 49 49.29 22.19 -29.37
N ASN A 50 48.38 22.27 -30.34
CA ASN A 50 47.06 21.64 -30.30
C ASN A 50 46.14 22.28 -29.22
N ALA A 51 45.00 21.65 -28.90
CA ALA A 51 44.06 22.15 -27.89
C ALA A 51 44.46 21.74 -26.48
N GLY A 52 44.42 22.70 -25.56
CA GLY A 52 44.65 22.52 -24.13
C GLY A 52 43.89 23.57 -23.34
N THR A 53 43.71 23.32 -22.04
CA THR A 53 42.99 24.24 -21.13
C THR A 53 43.91 24.64 -19.99
N VAL A 54 43.98 25.94 -19.71
CA VAL A 54 44.61 26.49 -18.51
C VAL A 54 43.51 26.74 -17.48
N GLU A 55 43.68 26.21 -16.28
CA GLU A 55 42.69 26.33 -15.20
C GLU A 55 43.17 27.31 -14.13
N PHE A 56 42.23 28.08 -13.62
CA PHE A 56 42.43 29.06 -12.56
C PHE A 56 41.40 28.88 -11.44
N LEU A 57 41.78 29.21 -10.21
CA LEU A 57 40.84 29.49 -9.13
C LEU A 57 40.70 30.99 -8.96
N ILE A 58 39.48 31.46 -8.67
CA ILE A 58 39.15 32.88 -8.48
C ILE A 58 38.56 33.04 -7.09
N ASP A 59 39.13 33.94 -6.29
CA ASP A 59 38.51 34.34 -5.03
C ASP A 59 37.29 35.23 -5.34
N THR A 60 36.10 34.82 -4.93
CA THR A 60 34.85 35.59 -5.17
C THR A 60 34.47 36.50 -4.01
N VAL A 61 35.09 36.29 -2.84
CA VAL A 61 34.80 37.03 -1.59
C VAL A 61 36.10 37.35 -0.82
N GLY A 62 36.03 38.34 0.07
CA GLY A 62 37.17 38.73 0.93
C GLY A 62 38.15 39.73 0.29
N GLU A 63 39.30 39.95 0.93
CA GLU A 63 40.30 40.95 0.51
C GLU A 63 40.98 40.66 -0.84
N ASN A 64 40.85 39.42 -1.32
CA ASN A 64 41.37 38.95 -2.61
C ASN A 64 40.29 38.80 -3.67
N ALA A 65 39.05 39.24 -3.42
CA ALA A 65 37.96 39.12 -4.38
C ALA A 65 38.36 39.66 -5.77
N GLY A 66 38.15 38.84 -6.80
CA GLY A 66 38.54 39.13 -8.18
C GLY A 66 39.97 38.75 -8.56
N LYS A 67 40.80 38.23 -7.63
CA LYS A 67 42.14 37.71 -7.97
C LYS A 67 42.04 36.26 -8.41
N HIS A 68 42.79 35.91 -9.46
CA HIS A 68 42.93 34.53 -9.94
C HIS A 68 44.31 33.95 -9.64
N VAL A 69 44.34 32.63 -9.43
CA VAL A 69 45.58 31.84 -9.27
C VAL A 69 45.56 30.66 -10.24
N PHE A 70 46.69 30.44 -10.93
CA PHE A 70 46.87 29.27 -11.79
C PHE A 70 46.88 28.00 -10.93
N ILE A 71 46.17 26.96 -11.38
CA ILE A 71 46.18 25.64 -10.73
C ILE A 71 46.81 24.56 -11.59
N GLU A 72 46.39 24.44 -12.85
CA GLU A 72 46.88 23.40 -13.76
C GLU A 72 46.69 23.76 -15.22
N MET A 73 47.37 23.01 -16.09
CA MET A 73 47.07 22.97 -17.51
C MET A 73 46.71 21.53 -17.88
N ASN A 74 45.57 21.35 -18.53
CA ASN A 74 45.17 20.10 -19.15
C ASN A 74 45.67 20.09 -20.60
N PRO A 75 46.72 19.32 -20.95
CA PRO A 75 47.30 19.34 -22.29
C PRO A 75 46.53 18.43 -23.27
N ARG A 76 45.20 18.47 -23.20
CA ARG A 76 44.27 17.66 -23.99
C ARG A 76 42.90 18.34 -24.07
N ILE A 77 42.03 17.81 -24.92
CA ILE A 77 40.61 18.18 -24.92
C ILE A 77 39.95 17.78 -23.59
N GLN A 78 39.01 18.60 -23.14
CA GLN A 78 38.22 18.36 -21.95
C GLN A 78 36.82 17.87 -22.31
N VAL A 79 36.14 17.24 -21.34
CA VAL A 79 34.80 16.67 -21.53
C VAL A 79 33.80 17.78 -21.90
N GLU A 80 33.97 18.94 -21.28
CA GLU A 80 33.23 20.20 -21.41
C GLU A 80 33.68 21.10 -22.57
N HIS A 81 34.46 20.61 -23.53
CA HIS A 81 34.81 21.41 -24.73
C HIS A 81 33.55 21.87 -25.50
N THR A 82 32.48 21.06 -25.44
CA THR A 82 31.22 21.26 -26.15
C THR A 82 30.54 22.58 -25.80
N VAL A 83 30.59 23.06 -24.55
CA VAL A 83 30.01 24.37 -24.21
C VAL A 83 30.77 25.51 -24.87
N THR A 84 32.09 25.36 -25.11
CA THR A 84 32.88 26.34 -25.87
C THR A 84 32.52 26.29 -27.36
N GLU A 85 32.33 25.09 -27.92
CA GLU A 85 31.88 24.97 -29.32
C GLU A 85 30.51 25.65 -29.52
N GLU A 86 29.56 25.46 -28.59
CA GLU A 86 28.21 26.04 -28.68
C GLU A 86 28.14 27.57 -28.58
N ILE A 87 29.17 28.23 -28.04
CA ILE A 87 29.25 29.69 -27.96
C ILE A 87 30.20 30.32 -28.99
N THR A 88 30.95 29.50 -29.74
CA THR A 88 31.93 29.98 -30.74
C THR A 88 31.67 29.47 -32.14
N ASP A 89 30.82 28.45 -32.31
CA ASP A 89 30.62 27.68 -33.55
C ASP A 89 31.92 27.04 -34.11
N ILE A 90 32.95 26.88 -33.28
CA ILE A 90 34.23 26.28 -33.67
C ILE A 90 34.26 24.81 -33.21
N ASP A 91 34.38 23.90 -34.18
CA ASP A 91 34.59 22.47 -33.90
C ASP A 91 36.04 22.24 -33.43
N LEU A 92 36.19 22.00 -32.12
CA LEU A 92 37.46 21.84 -31.46
C LEU A 92 38.12 20.51 -31.85
N VAL A 93 37.35 19.43 -31.93
CA VAL A 93 37.87 18.09 -32.25
C VAL A 93 38.43 18.06 -33.67
N GLN A 94 37.69 18.62 -34.63
CA GLN A 94 38.14 18.76 -36.02
C GLN A 94 39.39 19.65 -36.10
N SER A 95 39.38 20.78 -35.39
CA SER A 95 40.53 21.70 -35.35
C SER A 95 41.79 21.00 -34.82
N GLN A 96 41.67 20.17 -33.77
CA GLN A 96 42.79 19.39 -33.26
C GLN A 96 43.38 18.45 -34.30
N MET A 97 42.53 17.75 -35.07
CA MET A 97 42.97 16.83 -36.12
C MET A 97 43.68 17.58 -37.27
N ARG A 98 43.13 18.72 -37.70
CA ARG A 98 43.73 19.55 -38.76
C ARG A 98 45.06 20.16 -38.35
N ILE A 99 45.17 20.65 -37.11
CA ILE A 99 46.43 21.14 -36.54
C ILE A 99 47.46 20.00 -36.49
N ALA A 100 47.06 18.80 -36.07
CA ALA A 100 47.94 17.63 -36.06
C ALA A 100 48.38 17.20 -37.47
N ALA A 101 47.56 17.45 -38.49
CA ALA A 101 47.90 17.24 -39.90
C ALA A 101 48.83 18.32 -40.49
N GLY A 102 49.16 19.36 -39.73
CA GLY A 102 50.12 20.40 -40.10
C GLY A 102 49.50 21.74 -40.52
N GLU A 103 48.17 21.89 -40.48
CA GLU A 103 47.52 23.18 -40.72
C GLU A 103 47.82 24.16 -39.58
N SER A 104 48.06 25.43 -39.93
CA SER A 104 48.21 26.51 -38.95
C SER A 104 46.84 27.06 -38.55
N LEU A 105 46.77 27.78 -37.42
CA LEU A 105 45.53 28.47 -37.01
C LEU A 105 45.03 29.47 -38.07
N ILE A 106 45.93 30.05 -38.86
CA ILE A 106 45.57 30.96 -39.97
C ILE A 106 44.89 30.19 -41.10
N ASP A 107 45.38 28.99 -41.44
CA ASP A 107 44.76 28.12 -42.46
C ASP A 107 43.35 27.67 -42.05
N LEU A 108 43.10 27.58 -40.73
CA LEU A 108 41.79 27.29 -40.15
C LEU A 108 40.87 28.52 -40.06
N GLY A 109 41.35 29.73 -40.35
CA GLY A 109 40.61 30.97 -40.11
C GLY A 109 40.42 31.30 -38.62
N LEU A 110 41.25 30.73 -37.74
CA LEU A 110 41.18 30.90 -36.29
C LEU A 110 42.17 31.98 -35.82
N THR A 111 41.85 33.24 -36.09
CA THR A 111 42.57 34.40 -35.54
C THR A 111 41.73 35.07 -34.45
N GLN A 112 42.40 35.65 -33.43
CA GLN A 112 41.71 36.14 -32.23
C GLN A 112 40.65 37.22 -32.54
N ASP A 113 40.86 38.01 -33.59
CA ASP A 113 39.98 39.07 -34.07
C ASP A 113 38.72 38.55 -34.79
N GLN A 114 38.73 37.30 -35.28
CA GLN A 114 37.61 36.68 -35.99
C GLN A 114 36.76 35.77 -35.08
N ILE A 115 37.29 35.40 -33.91
CA ILE A 115 36.59 34.54 -32.95
C ILE A 115 35.58 35.39 -32.17
N THR A 116 34.29 35.07 -32.32
CA THR A 116 33.20 35.76 -31.64
C THR A 116 32.48 34.85 -30.66
N MET A 117 32.03 35.41 -29.54
CA MET A 117 31.21 34.74 -28.55
C MET A 117 29.73 35.05 -28.77
N HIS A 118 28.87 34.04 -28.69
CA HIS A 118 27.43 34.20 -28.75
C HIS A 118 26.70 33.41 -27.67
N GLY A 119 25.78 34.08 -26.97
CA GLY A 119 24.89 33.45 -26.00
C GLY A 119 25.61 32.78 -24.83
N PHE A 120 24.97 31.73 -24.31
CA PHE A 120 25.46 30.90 -23.22
C PHE A 120 25.20 29.42 -23.52
N ALA A 121 26.05 28.55 -23.00
CA ALA A 121 25.87 27.10 -23.03
C ALA A 121 26.08 26.51 -21.63
N VAL A 122 25.28 25.50 -21.30
CA VAL A 122 25.35 24.74 -20.05
C VAL A 122 25.47 23.27 -20.38
N GLN A 123 26.44 22.58 -19.79
CA GLN A 123 26.58 21.13 -19.86
C GLN A 123 26.21 20.48 -18.53
N CYS A 124 25.44 19.40 -18.62
CA CYS A 124 25.08 18.51 -17.52
C CYS A 124 25.56 17.09 -17.85
N ARG A 125 26.28 16.46 -16.92
CA ARG A 125 26.69 15.05 -17.06
C ARG A 125 25.65 14.15 -16.44
N ILE A 126 24.99 13.34 -17.26
CA ILE A 126 24.03 12.34 -16.78
C ILE A 126 24.78 11.03 -16.56
N THR A 127 24.80 10.55 -15.32
CA THR A 127 25.55 9.36 -14.89
C THR A 127 24.63 8.30 -14.28
N THR A 128 25.13 7.08 -14.07
CA THR A 128 24.44 6.03 -13.29
C THR A 128 24.60 6.17 -11.77
N GLU A 129 25.20 7.25 -11.29
CA GLU A 129 25.40 7.46 -9.86
C GLU A 129 24.07 7.72 -9.16
N ASN A 130 23.88 7.08 -8.01
CA ASN A 130 22.68 7.26 -7.19
C ASN A 130 22.93 8.28 -6.06
N PRO A 131 22.38 9.51 -6.12
CA PRO A 131 22.61 10.53 -5.11
C PRO A 131 22.20 10.11 -3.70
N ALA A 132 21.13 9.31 -3.57
CA ALA A 132 20.63 8.83 -2.29
C ALA A 132 21.54 7.78 -1.63
N LEU A 133 22.42 7.14 -2.41
CA LEU A 133 23.42 6.18 -1.94
C LEU A 133 24.84 6.74 -2.04
N GLY A 134 24.99 8.05 -1.82
CA GLY A 134 26.31 8.70 -1.83
C GLY A 134 26.97 8.77 -3.21
N PHE A 135 26.18 8.69 -4.28
CA PHE A 135 26.61 8.65 -5.69
C PHE A 135 27.40 7.40 -6.06
N LYS A 136 27.09 6.27 -5.42
CA LYS A 136 27.59 4.97 -5.90
C LYS A 136 27.08 4.74 -7.33
N PRO A 137 27.96 4.42 -8.31
CA PRO A 137 27.55 4.03 -9.65
C PRO A 137 26.68 2.78 -9.63
N ASP A 138 25.55 2.85 -10.32
CA ASP A 138 24.69 1.71 -10.58
C ASP A 138 25.11 1.01 -11.88
N SER A 139 24.84 -0.30 -11.96
CA SER A 139 25.21 -1.15 -13.10
C SER A 139 24.05 -2.07 -13.46
N GLY A 140 23.96 -2.46 -14.72
CA GLY A 140 22.90 -3.36 -15.19
C GLY A 140 22.28 -2.92 -16.51
N LYS A 141 21.18 -3.57 -16.86
CA LYS A 141 20.53 -3.40 -18.16
C LYS A 141 19.61 -2.18 -18.16
N ILE A 142 19.80 -1.30 -19.13
CA ILE A 142 18.89 -0.18 -19.38
C ILE A 142 17.62 -0.73 -20.06
N THR A 143 16.48 -0.66 -19.36
CA THR A 143 15.20 -1.17 -19.87
C THR A 143 14.43 -0.14 -20.69
N THR A 144 14.71 1.15 -20.50
CA THR A 144 14.16 2.24 -21.30
C THR A 144 15.17 3.36 -21.40
N TYR A 145 15.35 3.89 -22.61
CA TYR A 145 16.15 5.08 -22.86
C TYR A 145 15.37 6.02 -23.79
N ARG A 146 15.01 7.19 -23.28
CA ARG A 146 14.41 8.27 -24.05
C ARG A 146 15.22 9.53 -23.81
N SER A 147 15.82 10.04 -24.87
CA SER A 147 16.51 11.31 -24.89
C SER A 147 15.56 12.47 -25.25
N PRO A 148 15.81 13.68 -24.73
CA PRO A 148 15.18 14.89 -25.21
C PRO A 148 15.73 15.29 -26.58
N GLY A 149 15.02 16.18 -27.26
CA GLY A 149 15.52 16.85 -28.46
C GLY A 149 15.14 18.34 -28.45
N GLY A 150 15.17 18.95 -29.63
CA GLY A 150 14.72 20.33 -29.84
C GLY A 150 15.86 21.33 -30.07
N ALA A 151 15.49 22.56 -30.47
CA ALA A 151 16.45 23.60 -30.80
C ALA A 151 17.31 24.00 -29.60
N GLY A 152 18.63 24.06 -29.80
CA GLY A 152 19.60 24.42 -28.77
C GLY A 152 19.87 23.31 -27.75
N ILE A 153 19.61 22.06 -28.11
CA ILE A 153 19.93 20.88 -27.31
C ILE A 153 20.88 19.99 -28.12
N ARG A 154 22.03 19.71 -27.54
CA ARG A 154 23.02 18.78 -28.06
C ARG A 154 23.21 17.65 -27.04
N LEU A 155 23.31 16.42 -27.54
CA LEU A 155 23.53 15.23 -26.73
C LEU A 155 24.77 14.51 -27.25
N ASP A 156 25.75 14.33 -26.37
CA ASP A 156 26.97 13.57 -26.66
C ASP A 156 27.05 12.42 -25.65
N GLY A 157 26.84 11.18 -26.09
CA GLY A 157 26.88 10.00 -25.23
C GLY A 157 27.38 8.76 -25.98
N GLY A 158 27.48 7.64 -25.27
CA GLY A 158 27.76 6.35 -25.90
C GLY A 158 26.60 5.87 -26.78
N THR A 159 26.77 4.71 -27.43
CA THR A 159 25.65 4.03 -28.14
C THR A 159 24.74 3.36 -27.10
N ILE A 160 23.95 4.17 -26.41
CA ILE A 160 23.07 3.73 -25.33
C ILE A 160 21.63 3.66 -25.87
N SER A 161 21.04 2.48 -25.78
CA SER A 161 19.67 2.21 -26.18
C SER A 161 18.98 1.33 -25.14
N ALA A 162 17.67 1.13 -25.28
CA ALA A 162 17.00 0.07 -24.55
C ALA A 162 17.68 -1.27 -24.85
N GLY A 163 18.02 -2.03 -23.82
CA GLY A 163 18.77 -3.28 -23.89
C GLY A 163 20.27 -3.16 -23.64
N SER A 164 20.86 -1.96 -23.66
CA SER A 164 22.29 -1.77 -23.35
C SER A 164 22.60 -2.15 -21.90
N GLU A 165 23.74 -2.79 -21.69
CA GLU A 165 24.23 -3.17 -20.35
C GLU A 165 25.32 -2.20 -19.88
N VAL A 166 25.10 -1.57 -18.72
CA VAL A 166 26.09 -0.71 -18.08
C VAL A 166 27.02 -1.58 -17.25
N SER A 167 28.28 -1.65 -17.69
CA SER A 167 29.33 -2.36 -16.97
C SER A 167 29.84 -1.53 -15.80
N PRO A 168 30.16 -2.15 -14.64
CA PRO A 168 30.83 -1.47 -13.53
C PRO A 168 32.31 -1.14 -13.82
N HIS A 169 32.86 -1.54 -14.98
CA HIS A 169 34.28 -1.41 -15.30
C HIS A 169 34.72 -0.05 -15.84
N PHE A 170 33.78 0.83 -16.22
CA PHE A 170 34.06 2.12 -16.83
C PHE A 170 33.48 3.26 -15.99
N ASP A 171 33.69 4.50 -16.42
CA ASP A 171 33.01 5.63 -15.79
C ASP A 171 31.49 5.51 -15.96
N SER A 172 30.76 6.13 -15.04
CA SER A 172 29.30 6.02 -14.98
C SER A 172 28.58 6.93 -15.98
N LEU A 173 29.30 7.59 -16.89
CA LEU A 173 28.74 8.57 -17.82
C LEU A 173 27.83 7.89 -18.84
N LEU A 174 26.56 8.30 -18.87
CA LEU A 174 25.61 7.87 -19.89
C LEU A 174 25.60 8.84 -21.07
N VAL A 175 25.33 10.11 -20.79
CA VAL A 175 25.18 11.14 -21.81
C VAL A 175 25.50 12.52 -21.25
N LYS A 176 26.16 13.35 -22.04
CA LYS A 176 26.32 14.77 -21.79
C LYS A 176 25.14 15.49 -22.44
N LEU A 177 24.41 16.25 -21.64
CA LEU A 177 23.36 17.14 -22.09
C LEU A 177 23.94 18.54 -22.19
N ILE A 178 23.96 19.12 -23.38
CA ILE A 178 24.38 20.50 -23.61
C ILE A 178 23.17 21.30 -24.06
N ALA A 179 22.92 22.42 -23.38
CA ALA A 179 21.85 23.35 -23.72
C ALA A 179 22.43 24.73 -24.01
N ARG A 180 22.11 25.30 -25.18
CA ARG A 180 22.50 26.66 -25.55
C ARG A 180 21.31 27.62 -25.48
N GLY A 181 21.56 28.85 -25.08
CA GLY A 181 20.58 29.93 -24.98
C GLY A 181 21.16 31.26 -25.42
N ARG A 182 20.28 32.23 -25.73
CA ARG A 182 20.70 33.61 -26.05
C ARG A 182 21.26 34.34 -24.82
N ASP A 183 20.87 33.89 -23.64
CA ASP A 183 21.24 34.38 -22.31
C ASP A 183 21.34 33.16 -21.38
N PHE A 184 22.02 33.32 -20.23
CA PHE A 184 22.25 32.25 -19.27
C PHE A 184 20.94 31.61 -18.81
N HIS A 185 19.95 32.43 -18.46
CA HIS A 185 18.62 31.96 -18.03
C HIS A 185 17.96 31.04 -19.07
N SER A 186 18.00 31.41 -20.35
CA SER A 186 17.43 30.60 -21.44
C SER A 186 18.16 29.27 -21.62
N ALA A 187 19.48 29.23 -21.40
CA ALA A 187 20.26 27.99 -21.45
C ALA A 187 19.87 27.05 -20.29
N VAL A 188 19.74 27.60 -19.07
CA VAL A 188 19.30 26.86 -17.88
C VAL A 188 17.89 26.29 -18.06
N LEU A 189 16.90 27.10 -18.47
CA LEU A 189 15.53 26.64 -18.72
C LEU A 189 15.47 25.50 -19.75
N ARG A 190 16.30 25.55 -20.80
CA ARG A 190 16.39 24.49 -21.82
C ARG A 190 16.99 23.21 -21.24
N ALA A 191 18.02 23.32 -20.41
CA ALA A 191 18.62 22.19 -19.70
C ALA A 191 17.62 21.56 -18.72
N GLU A 192 16.91 22.35 -17.91
CA GLU A 192 15.87 21.87 -16.99
C GLU A 192 14.78 21.08 -17.73
N ARG A 193 14.26 21.63 -18.83
CA ARG A 193 13.28 20.95 -19.67
C ARG A 193 13.82 19.66 -20.28
N ALA A 194 15.07 19.66 -20.77
CA ALA A 194 15.69 18.44 -21.31
C ALA A 194 15.85 17.35 -20.24
N LEU A 195 16.32 17.70 -19.04
CA LEU A 195 16.42 16.77 -17.91
C LEU A 195 15.04 16.22 -17.52
N ALA A 196 13.99 17.05 -17.54
CA ALA A 196 12.62 16.62 -17.25
C ALA A 196 12.01 15.70 -18.32
N GLU A 197 12.50 15.75 -19.56
CA GLU A 197 12.06 14.88 -20.67
C GLU A 197 12.78 13.52 -20.71
N PHE A 198 14.01 13.44 -20.17
CA PHE A 198 14.77 12.19 -20.13
C PHE A 198 13.98 11.08 -19.40
N ARG A 199 13.93 9.89 -20.00
CA ARG A 199 13.45 8.67 -19.30
C ARG A 199 14.49 7.58 -19.46
N ILE A 200 15.26 7.37 -18.40
CA ILE A 200 16.21 6.27 -18.28
C ILE A 200 15.69 5.33 -17.19
N ARG A 201 15.64 4.03 -17.47
CA ARG A 201 15.13 2.98 -16.57
C ARG A 201 16.04 1.77 -16.60
N GLY A 202 15.99 0.96 -15.54
CA GLY A 202 16.84 -0.21 -15.34
C GLY A 202 18.11 0.07 -14.56
N VAL A 203 18.54 1.34 -14.51
CA VAL A 203 19.63 1.83 -13.65
C VAL A 203 19.23 3.17 -13.01
N SER A 204 19.81 3.45 -11.85
CA SER A 204 19.72 4.74 -11.17
C SER A 204 20.38 5.84 -12.00
N THR A 205 19.99 7.11 -11.80
CA THR A 205 20.67 8.25 -12.45
C THR A 205 20.73 9.46 -11.52
N ASN A 206 21.66 10.37 -11.81
CA ASN A 206 21.81 11.65 -11.09
C ASN A 206 20.83 12.75 -11.57
N ILE A 207 19.88 12.46 -12.47
CA ILE A 207 18.99 13.47 -13.10
C ILE A 207 18.23 14.30 -12.06
N ALA A 208 17.64 13.68 -11.04
CA ALA A 208 16.87 14.40 -10.02
C ALA A 208 17.73 15.39 -9.24
N PHE A 209 18.98 15.02 -8.96
CA PHE A 209 19.97 15.92 -8.35
C PHE A 209 20.31 17.09 -9.29
N MET A 210 20.54 16.81 -10.58
CA MET A 210 20.80 17.86 -11.57
C MET A 210 19.63 18.84 -11.70
N GLN A 211 18.39 18.35 -11.68
CA GLN A 211 17.21 19.20 -11.70
C GLN A 211 17.13 20.11 -10.46
N ALA A 212 17.49 19.60 -9.28
CA ALA A 212 17.54 20.41 -8.07
C ALA A 212 18.63 21.49 -8.14
N VAL A 213 19.81 21.15 -8.68
CA VAL A 213 20.91 22.11 -8.90
C VAL A 213 20.47 23.24 -9.83
N LEU A 214 19.85 22.93 -10.97
CA LEU A 214 19.43 23.95 -11.94
C LEU A 214 18.27 24.83 -11.45
N ALA A 215 17.39 24.28 -10.59
CA ALA A 215 16.25 25.00 -10.02
C ALA A 215 16.61 25.90 -8.84
N ASP A 216 17.83 25.80 -8.30
CA ASP A 216 18.31 26.63 -7.20
C ASP A 216 18.47 28.10 -7.63
N GLN A 217 18.02 29.03 -6.79
CA GLN A 217 18.03 30.46 -7.13
C GLN A 217 19.44 31.05 -7.24
N THR A 218 20.41 30.55 -6.47
CA THR A 218 21.81 30.96 -6.56
C THR A 218 22.45 30.40 -7.82
N PHE A 219 22.10 29.17 -8.23
CA PHE A 219 22.52 28.67 -9.54
C PHE A 219 21.95 29.53 -10.68
N ALA A 220 20.64 29.82 -10.63
CA ALA A 220 19.96 30.63 -11.63
C ALA A 220 20.45 32.08 -11.68
N SER A 221 20.90 32.63 -10.54
CA SER A 221 21.53 33.95 -10.52
C SER A 221 22.89 33.90 -11.20
N GLY A 222 23.64 32.80 -11.09
CA GLY A 222 25.01 32.63 -11.61
C GLY A 222 26.11 33.03 -10.61
N ASP A 223 25.74 33.26 -9.35
CA ASP A 223 26.67 33.50 -8.24
C ASP A 223 27.21 32.15 -7.72
N LEU A 224 28.17 31.58 -8.46
CA LEU A 224 28.60 30.19 -8.28
C LEU A 224 29.92 30.11 -7.52
N SER A 225 30.05 29.09 -6.67
CA SER A 225 31.29 28.77 -5.96
C SER A 225 31.54 27.27 -5.95
N THR A 226 32.79 26.88 -5.70
CA THR A 226 33.17 25.48 -5.55
C THR A 226 32.56 24.79 -4.34
N ALA A 227 32.03 25.56 -3.38
CA ALA A 227 31.35 25.06 -2.19
C ALA A 227 29.83 24.92 -2.38
N PHE A 228 29.28 25.36 -3.53
CA PHE A 228 27.83 25.46 -3.78
C PHE A 228 27.05 24.19 -3.40
N ILE A 229 27.54 23.01 -3.81
CA ILE A 229 26.89 21.72 -3.56
C ILE A 229 27.03 21.32 -2.08
N ASP A 230 28.22 21.52 -1.50
CA ASP A 230 28.53 21.11 -0.13
C ASP A 230 27.74 21.92 0.92
N GLU A 231 27.40 23.18 0.59
CA GLU A 231 26.60 24.08 1.44
C GLU A 231 25.09 23.80 1.39
N ARG A 232 24.62 22.95 0.48
CA ARG A 232 23.19 22.72 0.20
C ARG A 232 22.81 21.22 0.27
N PRO A 233 22.79 20.62 1.48
CA PRO A 233 22.48 19.21 1.65
C PRO A 233 21.08 18.81 1.15
N GLU A 234 20.15 19.76 1.05
CA GLU A 234 18.80 19.56 0.52
C GLU A 234 18.78 19.13 -0.96
N LEU A 235 19.81 19.46 -1.75
CA LEU A 235 19.92 19.04 -3.16
C LEU A 235 19.93 17.51 -3.31
N PHE A 236 20.38 16.79 -2.28
CA PHE A 236 20.41 15.32 -2.27
C PHE A 236 19.05 14.68 -1.94
N THR A 237 18.07 15.48 -1.48
CA THR A 237 16.72 15.02 -1.10
C THR A 237 15.68 15.16 -2.22
N ALA A 238 16.12 15.55 -3.43
CA ALA A 238 15.27 15.72 -4.59
C ALA A 238 14.46 14.45 -4.88
N ARG A 239 13.13 14.60 -5.03
CA ARG A 239 12.23 13.46 -5.19
C ARG A 239 12.48 12.76 -6.53
N PRO A 240 12.78 11.44 -6.55
CA PRO A 240 12.91 10.71 -7.79
C PRO A 240 11.56 10.60 -8.52
N SER A 241 11.60 10.31 -9.81
CA SER A 241 10.40 10.00 -10.61
C SER A 241 9.62 8.85 -9.98
N GLN A 242 8.32 9.02 -9.74
CA GLN A 242 7.47 7.99 -9.12
C GLN A 242 7.22 6.76 -10.00
N ASP A 243 7.55 6.86 -11.30
CA ASP A 243 7.45 5.79 -12.31
C ASP A 243 6.12 5.00 -12.34
N ARG A 244 5.01 5.70 -12.08
CA ARG A 244 3.67 5.11 -11.91
C ARG A 244 3.26 4.18 -13.07
N GLY A 245 3.60 4.55 -14.31
CA GLY A 245 3.26 3.77 -15.49
C GLY A 245 3.95 2.40 -15.55
N THR A 246 5.26 2.35 -15.29
CA THR A 246 6.01 1.09 -15.25
C THR A 246 5.50 0.21 -14.11
N LYS A 247 5.27 0.78 -12.92
CA LYS A 247 4.84 0.01 -11.76
C LYS A 247 3.48 -0.68 -11.95
N ILE A 248 2.49 0.05 -12.48
CA ILE A 248 1.17 -0.51 -12.82
C ILE A 248 1.32 -1.58 -13.91
N LEU A 249 2.14 -1.30 -14.93
CA LEU A 249 2.40 -2.27 -16.00
C LEU A 249 3.05 -3.56 -15.47
N THR A 250 3.95 -3.47 -14.49
CA THR A 250 4.55 -4.65 -13.84
C THR A 250 3.50 -5.53 -13.16
N TRP A 251 2.51 -4.94 -12.46
CA TRP A 251 1.40 -5.72 -11.89
C TRP A 251 0.58 -6.41 -12.98
N LEU A 252 0.18 -5.66 -14.00
CA LEU A 252 -0.62 -6.19 -15.12
C LEU A 252 0.13 -7.33 -15.83
N ALA A 253 1.44 -7.18 -16.05
CA ALA A 253 2.29 -8.21 -16.62
C ALA A 253 2.43 -9.44 -15.70
N ASP A 254 2.61 -9.25 -14.38
CA ASP A 254 2.67 -10.36 -13.39
C ASP A 254 1.40 -11.19 -13.43
N VAL A 255 0.23 -10.54 -13.35
CA VAL A 255 -1.07 -11.22 -13.37
C VAL A 255 -1.32 -11.91 -14.71
N THR A 256 -0.92 -11.30 -15.83
CA THR A 256 -1.07 -11.90 -17.17
C THR A 256 -0.27 -13.20 -17.30
N VAL A 257 0.97 -13.24 -16.81
CA VAL A 257 1.85 -14.42 -16.86
C VAL A 257 1.42 -15.48 -15.86
N ASN A 258 1.24 -15.07 -14.60
CA ASN A 258 1.06 -16.02 -13.50
C ASN A 258 -0.40 -16.49 -13.36
N GLN A 259 -1.37 -15.69 -13.79
CA GLN A 259 -2.81 -15.99 -13.74
C GLN A 259 -3.25 -16.52 -12.37
N PRO A 260 -3.01 -15.76 -11.27
CA PRO A 260 -3.23 -16.23 -9.91
C PRO A 260 -4.68 -16.66 -9.64
N TYR A 261 -5.63 -16.12 -10.40
CA TYR A 261 -7.07 -16.39 -10.26
C TYR A 261 -7.67 -17.09 -11.50
N GLY A 262 -6.81 -17.74 -12.29
CA GLY A 262 -7.19 -18.41 -13.53
C GLY A 262 -7.34 -17.46 -14.73
N PRO A 263 -7.84 -17.95 -15.87
CA PRO A 263 -7.96 -17.18 -17.10
C PRO A 263 -9.10 -16.14 -17.05
N ARG A 264 -8.95 -15.06 -17.83
CA ARG A 264 -9.93 -13.96 -17.94
C ARG A 264 -11.33 -14.41 -18.38
N ASN A 265 -11.42 -15.40 -19.28
CA ASN A 265 -12.66 -16.01 -19.76
C ASN A 265 -13.75 -15.03 -20.24
N GLY A 266 -13.37 -13.96 -20.95
CA GLY A 266 -14.33 -12.99 -21.51
C GLY A 266 -15.11 -12.19 -20.46
N ARG A 267 -14.63 -12.14 -19.21
CA ARG A 267 -15.21 -11.28 -18.17
C ARG A 267 -15.13 -9.82 -18.62
N VAL A 268 -16.22 -9.09 -18.40
CA VAL A 268 -16.35 -7.66 -18.75
C VAL A 268 -16.46 -6.83 -17.48
N SER A 269 -16.09 -5.55 -17.58
CA SER A 269 -16.16 -4.62 -16.45
C SER A 269 -17.62 -4.50 -15.93
N PRO A 270 -17.85 -4.62 -14.61
CA PRO A 270 -19.17 -4.44 -14.01
C PRO A 270 -19.79 -3.08 -14.33
N ALA A 271 -18.96 -2.06 -14.52
CA ALA A 271 -19.34 -0.69 -14.91
C ALA A 271 -20.35 -0.61 -16.06
N LEU A 272 -20.27 -1.55 -17.02
CA LEU A 272 -21.17 -1.60 -18.18
C LEU A 272 -22.63 -1.92 -17.82
N LYS A 273 -22.87 -2.38 -16.59
CA LYS A 273 -24.20 -2.73 -16.06
C LYS A 273 -24.79 -1.64 -15.16
N LEU A 274 -24.10 -0.51 -14.98
CA LEU A 274 -24.64 0.61 -14.22
C LEU A 274 -25.85 1.22 -14.95
N PRO A 275 -26.90 1.61 -14.21
CA PRO A 275 -28.08 2.21 -14.82
C PRO A 275 -27.75 3.59 -15.41
N LYS A 276 -28.47 3.99 -16.46
CA LYS A 276 -28.25 5.30 -17.09
C LYS A 276 -28.93 6.40 -16.27
N ILE A 277 -28.14 7.16 -15.50
CA ILE A 277 -28.61 8.32 -14.73
C ILE A 277 -27.70 9.53 -14.93
N ASP A 278 -28.24 10.72 -14.70
CA ASP A 278 -27.49 11.97 -14.77
C ASP A 278 -26.71 12.22 -13.45
N LEU A 279 -25.41 11.92 -13.47
CA LEU A 279 -24.53 12.13 -12.33
C LEU A 279 -24.15 13.61 -12.10
N GLN A 280 -24.49 14.53 -13.02
CA GLN A 280 -24.25 15.96 -12.81
C GLN A 280 -25.28 16.60 -11.87
N LYS A 281 -26.47 15.99 -11.75
CA LYS A 281 -27.46 16.41 -10.76
C LYS A 281 -27.00 16.02 -9.36
N SER A 282 -27.14 16.93 -8.40
CA SER A 282 -26.90 16.64 -6.99
C SER A 282 -27.77 15.48 -6.51
N ALA A 283 -27.22 14.63 -5.64
CA ALA A 283 -28.00 13.58 -4.99
C ALA A 283 -29.09 14.21 -4.10
N PRO A 284 -30.31 13.62 -4.04
CA PRO A 284 -31.34 14.08 -3.12
C PRO A 284 -30.86 14.04 -1.66
N ALA A 285 -31.39 14.91 -0.79
CA ALA A 285 -31.07 14.85 0.63
C ALA A 285 -31.52 13.50 1.21
N GLY A 286 -30.65 12.84 1.96
CA GLY A 286 -30.90 11.53 2.57
C GLY A 286 -30.64 11.54 4.07
N SER A 287 -30.44 10.35 4.64
CA SER A 287 -30.25 10.15 6.08
C SER A 287 -29.10 10.97 6.67
N ARG A 288 -28.03 11.25 5.91
CA ARG A 288 -26.92 12.06 6.41
C ARG A 288 -27.30 13.51 6.60
N GLN A 289 -28.06 14.11 5.68
CA GLN A 289 -28.52 15.49 5.85
C GLN A 289 -29.39 15.59 7.10
N LEU A 290 -30.27 14.61 7.32
CA LEU A 290 -31.10 14.55 8.52
C LEU A 290 -30.27 14.42 9.80
N LEU A 291 -29.22 13.59 9.80
CA LEU A 291 -28.30 13.48 10.94
C LEU A 291 -27.56 14.80 11.22
N LEU A 292 -27.08 15.48 10.19
CA LEU A 292 -26.39 16.77 10.33
C LEU A 292 -27.32 17.88 10.85
N GLU A 293 -28.60 17.85 10.47
CA GLU A 293 -29.61 18.81 10.91
C GLU A 293 -30.04 18.57 12.36
N LEU A 294 -30.36 17.33 12.71
CA LEU A 294 -30.92 16.98 14.02
C LEU A 294 -29.85 16.74 15.10
N GLY A 295 -28.66 16.30 14.68
CA GLY A 295 -27.66 15.71 15.55
C GLY A 295 -28.04 14.30 16.05
N PRO A 296 -27.09 13.57 16.67
CA PRO A 296 -27.21 12.13 16.91
C PRO A 296 -28.45 11.69 17.73
N LYS A 297 -28.74 12.39 18.83
CA LYS A 297 -29.84 12.03 19.74
C LYS A 297 -31.21 12.23 19.10
N ALA A 298 -31.44 13.37 18.46
CA ALA A 298 -32.72 13.66 17.82
C ALA A 298 -32.91 12.85 16.53
N PHE A 299 -31.82 12.52 15.83
CA PHE A 299 -31.85 11.56 14.71
C PHE A 299 -32.32 10.17 15.17
N ALA A 300 -31.74 9.63 16.24
CA ALA A 300 -32.17 8.34 16.80
C ALA A 300 -33.62 8.37 17.30
N LYS A 301 -34.05 9.48 17.91
CA LYS A 301 -35.45 9.67 18.29
C LYS A 301 -36.38 9.69 17.07
N SER A 302 -35.99 10.39 15.99
CA SER A 302 -36.74 10.42 14.75
C SER A 302 -36.88 9.02 14.13
N LEU A 303 -35.85 8.18 14.22
CA LEU A 303 -35.91 6.78 13.82
C LEU A 303 -36.90 5.98 14.69
N ARG A 304 -36.96 6.26 15.99
CA ARG A 304 -37.91 5.59 16.90
C ARG A 304 -39.38 5.97 16.65
N ASP A 305 -39.60 7.22 16.24
CA ASP A 305 -40.94 7.81 16.07
C ASP A 305 -41.56 7.50 14.70
N GLN A 306 -40.78 7.10 13.68
CA GLN A 306 -41.30 6.86 12.34
C GLN A 306 -42.11 5.56 12.23
N SER A 307 -43.10 5.56 11.32
CA SER A 307 -43.87 4.36 11.00
C SER A 307 -43.18 3.46 9.98
N LYS A 308 -42.41 4.04 9.05
CA LYS A 308 -41.67 3.31 8.02
C LYS A 308 -40.54 2.51 8.65
N VAL A 309 -40.26 1.30 8.14
CA VAL A 309 -39.04 0.58 8.53
C VAL A 309 -37.85 1.17 7.77
N ALA A 310 -36.78 1.47 8.49
CA ALA A 310 -35.53 1.91 7.90
C ALA A 310 -34.72 0.70 7.38
N ILE A 311 -34.01 0.90 6.27
CA ILE A 311 -33.22 -0.17 5.63
C ILE A 311 -31.74 0.23 5.57
N THR A 312 -30.88 -0.67 6.03
CA THR A 312 -29.43 -0.59 5.88
C THR A 312 -28.96 -1.55 4.79
N ASP A 313 -28.25 -1.05 3.78
CA ASP A 313 -27.63 -1.89 2.75
C ASP A 313 -26.24 -2.36 3.21
N THR A 314 -26.04 -3.67 3.33
CA THR A 314 -24.77 -4.30 3.71
C THR A 314 -23.93 -4.76 2.52
N THR A 315 -24.37 -4.50 1.29
CA THR A 315 -23.70 -4.96 0.07
C THR A 315 -22.24 -4.50 -0.02
N PHE A 316 -21.91 -3.35 0.56
CA PHE A 316 -20.58 -2.74 0.55
C PHE A 316 -19.62 -3.30 1.61
N ARG A 317 -20.12 -4.10 2.57
CA ARG A 317 -19.31 -4.62 3.69
C ARG A 317 -19.62 -6.08 3.99
N ASP A 318 -20.73 -6.37 4.67
CA ASP A 318 -20.96 -7.71 5.24
C ASP A 318 -21.32 -8.77 4.21
N ALA A 319 -22.02 -8.37 3.13
CA ALA A 319 -22.43 -9.29 2.08
C ALA A 319 -21.22 -9.96 1.41
N HIS A 320 -20.27 -9.15 0.92
CA HIS A 320 -19.06 -9.67 0.29
C HIS A 320 -18.04 -10.22 1.30
N GLN A 321 -18.06 -9.76 2.56
CA GLN A 321 -17.33 -10.43 3.64
C GLN A 321 -17.79 -11.89 3.82
N SER A 322 -19.09 -12.14 3.65
CA SER A 322 -19.71 -13.45 3.84
C SER A 322 -19.64 -14.36 2.62
N LEU A 323 -19.73 -13.78 1.41
CA LEU A 323 -19.81 -14.53 0.14
C LEU A 323 -18.49 -14.61 -0.62
N LEU A 324 -17.66 -13.56 -0.55
CA LEU A 324 -16.51 -13.33 -1.44
C LEU A 324 -15.21 -13.09 -0.67
N ALA A 325 -15.09 -13.63 0.54
CA ALA A 325 -13.92 -13.46 1.42
C ALA A 325 -13.47 -11.98 1.57
N THR A 326 -14.42 -11.04 1.56
CA THR A 326 -14.16 -9.59 1.67
C THR A 326 -13.34 -8.99 0.51
N ARG A 327 -13.33 -9.64 -0.66
CA ARG A 327 -12.42 -9.28 -1.77
C ARG A 327 -12.93 -8.20 -2.71
N VAL A 328 -14.17 -7.71 -2.54
CA VAL A 328 -14.68 -6.61 -3.38
C VAL A 328 -13.83 -5.35 -3.14
N ARG A 329 -13.29 -4.82 -4.24
CA ARG A 329 -12.32 -3.72 -4.24
C ARG A 329 -12.98 -2.37 -4.04
N GLY A 330 -12.22 -1.40 -3.51
CA GLY A 330 -12.69 -0.05 -3.32
C GLY A 330 -13.20 0.58 -4.62
N ARG A 331 -12.58 0.26 -5.76
CA ARG A 331 -13.00 0.72 -7.09
C ARG A 331 -14.46 0.39 -7.40
N ASP A 332 -14.86 -0.88 -7.29
CA ASP A 332 -16.21 -1.32 -7.64
C ASP A 332 -17.25 -0.76 -6.66
N LEU A 333 -16.88 -0.53 -5.39
CA LEU A 333 -17.75 0.11 -4.41
C LEU A 333 -17.92 1.61 -4.71
N VAL A 334 -16.81 2.32 -4.95
CA VAL A 334 -16.82 3.77 -5.23
C VAL A 334 -17.51 4.08 -6.55
N GLN A 335 -17.40 3.21 -7.55
CA GLN A 335 -18.00 3.43 -8.86
C GLN A 335 -19.52 3.41 -8.83
N VAL A 336 -20.12 2.54 -8.00
CA VAL A 336 -21.59 2.43 -7.87
C VAL A 336 -22.17 3.39 -6.84
N ALA A 337 -21.38 3.88 -5.89
CA ALA A 337 -21.82 4.79 -4.83
C ALA A 337 -22.61 6.05 -5.32
N PRO A 338 -22.25 6.74 -6.42
CA PRO A 338 -23.04 7.86 -6.94
C PRO A 338 -24.43 7.46 -7.44
N TYR A 339 -24.61 6.20 -7.81
CA TYR A 339 -25.90 5.66 -8.26
C TYR A 339 -26.77 5.32 -7.07
N VAL A 340 -26.23 4.63 -6.06
CA VAL A 340 -26.90 4.38 -4.77
C VAL A 340 -27.40 5.70 -4.16
N ALA A 341 -26.53 6.72 -4.10
CA ALA A 341 -26.85 8.06 -3.61
C ALA A 341 -28.11 8.69 -4.25
N ARG A 342 -28.39 8.38 -5.52
CA ARG A 342 -29.49 8.99 -6.29
C ARG A 342 -30.72 8.12 -6.41
N ILE A 343 -30.54 6.80 -6.46
CA ILE A 343 -31.60 5.83 -6.71
C ILE A 343 -32.28 5.43 -5.41
N THR A 344 -31.56 5.40 -4.29
CA THR A 344 -32.09 4.96 -2.98
C THR A 344 -31.73 5.95 -1.86
N PRO A 345 -32.09 7.25 -1.97
CA PRO A 345 -31.82 8.24 -0.91
C PRO A 345 -32.54 7.95 0.41
N GLU A 346 -33.55 7.07 0.41
CA GLU A 346 -34.33 6.65 1.58
C GLU A 346 -33.58 5.66 2.49
N LEU A 347 -32.46 5.10 2.04
CA LEU A 347 -31.65 4.20 2.88
C LEU A 347 -31.27 4.88 4.20
N PHE A 348 -31.45 4.15 5.29
CA PHE A 348 -31.01 4.59 6.61
C PHE A 348 -29.50 4.74 6.64
N SER A 349 -28.78 3.72 6.18
CA SER A 349 -27.35 3.75 6.01
C SER A 349 -26.90 2.76 4.92
N VAL A 350 -25.66 2.93 4.47
CA VAL A 350 -24.92 1.90 3.75
C VAL A 350 -23.78 1.48 4.64
N GLU A 351 -23.76 0.20 5.02
CA GLU A 351 -22.65 -0.35 5.77
C GLU A 351 -21.51 -0.67 4.81
N ALA A 352 -20.43 0.14 4.87
CA ALA A 352 -19.36 0.12 3.87
C ALA A 352 -17.94 -0.01 4.48
N TRP A 353 -17.83 -0.14 5.80
CA TRP A 353 -16.53 -0.11 6.47
C TRP A 353 -16.49 -0.89 7.78
N GLY A 354 -15.29 -1.08 8.33
CA GLY A 354 -15.09 -1.92 9.52
C GLY A 354 -15.22 -3.42 9.23
N GLY A 355 -15.38 -4.23 10.28
CA GLY A 355 -15.27 -5.69 10.15
C GLY A 355 -13.92 -6.09 9.54
N ALA A 356 -13.92 -7.05 8.61
CA ALA A 356 -12.69 -7.53 7.97
C ALA A 356 -12.16 -6.61 6.85
N THR A 357 -12.94 -5.61 6.42
CA THR A 357 -12.59 -4.80 5.25
C THR A 357 -11.28 -4.03 5.41
N TYR A 358 -10.94 -3.62 6.64
CA TYR A 358 -9.74 -2.85 6.93
C TYR A 358 -8.45 -3.66 6.72
N ASP A 359 -8.35 -4.83 7.38
CA ASP A 359 -7.21 -5.76 7.22
C ASP A 359 -7.10 -6.24 5.76
N VAL A 360 -8.24 -6.64 5.16
CA VAL A 360 -8.25 -7.22 3.81
C VAL A 360 -7.85 -6.20 2.74
N ALA A 361 -8.24 -4.93 2.89
CA ALA A 361 -7.80 -3.87 1.99
C ALA A 361 -6.27 -3.76 1.95
N LEU A 362 -5.63 -3.67 3.12
CA LEU A 362 -4.17 -3.57 3.24
C LEU A 362 -3.48 -4.84 2.74
N ARG A 363 -3.90 -5.99 3.27
CA ARG A 363 -3.20 -7.27 3.11
C ARG A 363 -3.35 -7.89 1.72
N PHE A 364 -4.58 -7.91 1.20
CA PHE A 364 -4.90 -8.72 0.01
C PHE A 364 -5.22 -7.89 -1.22
N LEU A 365 -5.73 -6.67 -1.05
CA LEU A 365 -6.13 -5.82 -2.18
C LEU A 365 -5.03 -4.81 -2.53
N GLY A 366 -4.12 -4.52 -1.60
CA GLY A 366 -3.09 -3.50 -1.78
C GLY A 366 -3.68 -2.08 -1.80
N GLU A 367 -4.75 -1.86 -1.07
CA GLU A 367 -5.53 -0.61 -1.02
C GLU A 367 -5.48 -0.01 0.39
N ASP A 368 -5.46 1.32 0.50
CA ASP A 368 -5.61 1.99 1.80
C ASP A 368 -7.11 2.09 2.17
N PRO A 369 -7.56 1.50 3.30
CA PRO A 369 -8.95 1.56 3.70
C PRO A 369 -9.44 3.00 3.95
N TRP A 370 -8.56 3.93 4.35
CA TRP A 370 -8.93 5.34 4.54
C TRP A 370 -9.22 6.04 3.22
N HIS A 371 -8.40 5.79 2.19
CA HIS A 371 -8.66 6.33 0.85
C HIS A 371 -9.99 5.83 0.30
N ARG A 372 -10.30 4.54 0.52
CA ARG A 372 -11.61 3.96 0.18
C ARG A 372 -12.76 4.71 0.88
N LEU A 373 -12.65 4.95 2.19
CA LEU A 373 -13.67 5.67 2.96
C LEU A 373 -13.89 7.10 2.43
N VAL A 374 -12.82 7.85 2.23
CA VAL A 374 -12.89 9.23 1.71
C VAL A 374 -13.53 9.27 0.32
N ALA A 375 -13.15 8.33 -0.56
CA ALA A 375 -13.71 8.22 -1.91
C ALA A 375 -15.21 7.86 -1.87
N LEU A 376 -15.61 6.91 -1.02
CA LEU A 376 -17.02 6.54 -0.82
C LEU A 376 -17.83 7.72 -0.29
N ARG A 377 -17.32 8.43 0.71
CA ARG A 377 -17.98 9.60 1.30
C ARG A 377 -18.23 10.69 0.26
N ALA A 378 -17.24 10.95 -0.60
CA ALA A 378 -17.36 11.93 -1.69
C ALA A 378 -18.37 11.48 -2.76
N ALA A 379 -18.36 10.19 -3.11
CA ALA A 379 -19.22 9.63 -4.15
C ALA A 379 -20.69 9.50 -3.72
N MET A 380 -20.94 9.27 -2.42
CA MET A 380 -22.27 9.14 -1.82
C MET A 380 -22.35 10.12 -0.66
N PRO A 381 -22.70 11.41 -0.86
CA PRO A 381 -22.61 12.47 0.16
C PRO A 381 -23.86 12.62 1.05
N ASN A 382 -24.95 11.91 0.73
CA ASN A 382 -26.28 12.13 1.27
C ASN A 382 -26.82 11.00 2.16
N ILE A 383 -26.25 9.80 2.09
CA ILE A 383 -26.63 8.64 2.89
C ILE A 383 -25.61 8.45 4.02
N CYS A 384 -26.06 8.08 5.22
CA CYS A 384 -25.18 7.74 6.32
C CYS A 384 -24.28 6.55 5.96
N ILE A 385 -22.97 6.66 6.20
CA ILE A 385 -22.05 5.53 6.09
C ILE A 385 -21.93 4.88 7.46
N GLN A 386 -22.23 3.58 7.52
CA GLN A 386 -22.13 2.78 8.73
C GLN A 386 -20.87 1.91 8.70
N MET A 387 -20.27 1.70 9.88
CA MET A 387 -19.22 0.71 10.08
C MET A 387 -19.49 -0.24 11.24
N LEU A 388 -18.88 -1.42 11.18
CA LEU A 388 -18.81 -2.35 12.30
C LEU A 388 -17.50 -2.15 13.08
N LEU A 389 -17.60 -1.82 14.37
CA LEU A 389 -16.47 -1.56 15.28
C LEU A 389 -16.50 -2.53 16.45
N ARG A 390 -15.38 -3.20 16.74
CA ARG A 390 -15.22 -4.08 17.90
C ARG A 390 -14.70 -3.25 19.07
N GLY A 391 -15.48 -3.09 20.13
CA GLY A 391 -15.22 -2.25 21.33
C GLY A 391 -13.78 -1.75 21.52
N ARG A 392 -13.04 -2.36 22.46
CA ARG A 392 -11.68 -1.96 22.84
C ARG A 392 -10.61 -2.24 21.77
N ASN A 393 -10.92 -3.11 20.81
CA ASN A 393 -9.96 -3.54 19.80
C ASN A 393 -10.10 -2.73 18.49
N THR A 394 -11.06 -1.82 18.42
CA THR A 394 -11.46 -1.09 17.21
C THR A 394 -11.74 -2.02 16.02
N VAL A 395 -10.83 -2.08 15.05
CA VAL A 395 -10.86 -3.00 13.91
C VAL A 395 -9.81 -4.11 14.03
N GLY A 396 -8.89 -4.01 15.00
CA GLY A 396 -7.80 -4.97 15.22
C GLY A 396 -8.17 -6.20 16.05
N TYR A 397 -7.16 -7.00 16.38
CA TYR A 397 -7.35 -8.31 17.04
C TYR A 397 -7.07 -8.32 18.54
N THR A 398 -6.28 -7.36 19.05
CA THR A 398 -5.89 -7.26 20.46
C THR A 398 -6.41 -5.96 21.09
N PRO A 399 -6.51 -5.88 22.42
CA PRO A 399 -6.83 -4.61 23.09
C PRO A 399 -5.72 -3.56 22.88
N TYR A 400 -6.13 -2.31 22.63
CA TYR A 400 -5.21 -1.17 22.48
C TYR A 400 -5.41 -0.14 23.61
N PRO A 401 -4.46 0.78 23.80
CA PRO A 401 -4.67 1.97 24.63
C PRO A 401 -5.88 2.76 24.14
N THR A 402 -6.61 3.38 25.07
CA THR A 402 -7.85 4.09 24.75
C THR A 402 -7.61 5.25 23.78
N GLU A 403 -6.42 5.86 23.81
CA GLU A 403 -5.99 6.92 22.90
C GLU A 403 -6.00 6.47 21.44
N VAL A 404 -5.69 5.19 21.16
CA VAL A 404 -5.80 4.63 19.80
C VAL A 404 -7.25 4.56 19.36
N THR A 405 -8.14 4.13 20.26
CA THR A 405 -9.59 4.05 20.00
C THR A 405 -10.18 5.43 19.77
N GLU A 406 -9.83 6.40 20.61
CA GLU A 406 -10.29 7.78 20.48
C GLU A 406 -9.80 8.42 19.17
N ALA A 407 -8.51 8.29 18.85
CA ALA A 407 -7.96 8.81 17.61
C ALA A 407 -8.58 8.13 16.37
N PHE A 408 -8.79 6.81 16.42
CA PHE A 408 -9.41 6.06 15.33
C PHE A 408 -10.85 6.53 15.08
N VAL A 409 -11.67 6.61 16.13
CA VAL A 409 -13.07 7.03 16.01
C VAL A 409 -13.19 8.47 15.54
N ALA A 410 -12.37 9.39 16.09
CA ALA A 410 -12.35 10.77 15.65
C ALA A 410 -11.97 10.91 14.17
N GLU A 411 -10.94 10.19 13.73
CA GLU A 411 -10.49 10.18 12.32
C GLU A 411 -11.52 9.51 11.40
N ALA A 412 -12.17 8.43 11.82
CA ALA A 412 -13.22 7.77 11.05
C ALA A 412 -14.46 8.66 10.90
N ALA A 413 -14.88 9.34 11.96
CA ALA A 413 -16.00 10.27 11.92
C ALA A 413 -15.72 11.47 11.01
N SER A 414 -14.53 12.08 11.12
CA SER A 414 -14.12 13.20 10.26
C SER A 414 -13.95 12.79 8.79
N SER A 415 -13.52 11.55 8.53
CA SER A 415 -13.33 11.01 7.18
C SER A 415 -14.64 10.64 6.49
N GLY A 416 -15.69 10.30 7.24
CA GLY A 416 -17.03 10.10 6.67
C GLY A 416 -17.93 9.04 7.29
N ILE A 417 -17.52 8.36 8.37
CA ILE A 417 -18.39 7.44 9.11
C ILE A 417 -19.40 8.23 9.94
N ASP A 418 -20.67 7.92 9.75
CA ASP A 418 -21.78 8.56 10.46
C ASP A 418 -22.36 7.66 11.56
N ILE A 419 -22.31 6.33 11.38
CA ILE A 419 -22.85 5.34 12.33
C ILE A 419 -21.78 4.30 12.69
N PHE A 420 -21.48 4.18 13.97
CA PHE A 420 -20.59 3.17 14.52
C PHE A 420 -21.42 2.09 15.20
N ARG A 421 -21.53 0.92 14.59
CA ARG A 421 -22.09 -0.27 15.21
C ARG A 421 -21.02 -0.93 16.07
N ILE A 422 -21.07 -0.66 17.37
CA ILE A 422 -20.12 -1.13 18.37
C ILE A 422 -20.60 -2.45 18.95
N PHE A 423 -19.77 -3.47 18.95
CA PHE A 423 -20.07 -4.75 19.59
C PHE A 423 -18.86 -5.30 20.34
N ASP A 424 -19.10 -6.24 21.26
CA ASP A 424 -18.08 -7.05 21.90
C ASP A 424 -18.31 -8.54 21.61
N ALA A 425 -17.23 -9.31 21.54
CA ALA A 425 -17.31 -10.72 21.16
C ALA A 425 -17.97 -11.61 22.21
N LEU A 426 -18.00 -11.16 23.47
CA LEU A 426 -18.59 -11.83 24.63
C LEU A 426 -19.77 -11.05 25.22
N ASN A 427 -20.28 -10.03 24.51
CA ASN A 427 -21.29 -9.08 25.02
C ASN A 427 -20.86 -8.36 26.32
N ASP A 428 -19.56 -8.17 26.54
CA ASP A 428 -19.06 -7.38 27.68
C ASP A 428 -19.11 -5.88 27.36
N VAL A 429 -20.06 -5.17 28.00
CA VAL A 429 -20.26 -3.73 27.82
C VAL A 429 -19.07 -2.91 28.30
N GLU A 430 -18.29 -3.39 29.27
CA GLU A 430 -17.10 -2.68 29.73
C GLU A 430 -16.01 -2.64 28.63
N GLN A 431 -15.96 -3.65 27.75
CA GLN A 431 -15.08 -3.61 26.57
C GLN A 431 -15.62 -2.69 25.46
N MET A 432 -16.93 -2.44 25.41
CA MET A 432 -17.53 -1.53 24.42
C MET A 432 -17.44 -0.06 24.82
N LYS A 433 -17.43 0.21 26.12
CA LYS A 433 -17.52 1.56 26.70
C LYS A 433 -16.49 2.56 26.14
N PRO A 434 -15.19 2.24 25.98
CA PRO A 434 -14.24 3.19 25.41
C PRO A 434 -14.61 3.65 23.99
N ALA A 435 -15.10 2.74 23.15
CA ALA A 435 -15.55 3.08 21.81
C ALA A 435 -16.86 3.90 21.84
N ILE A 436 -17.79 3.56 22.74
CA ILE A 436 -19.05 4.30 22.90
C ILE A 436 -18.72 5.75 23.29
N GLU A 437 -17.89 5.94 24.32
CA GLU A 437 -17.47 7.25 24.78
C GLU A 437 -16.74 8.04 23.69
N ALA A 438 -15.85 7.41 22.92
CA ALA A 438 -15.16 8.05 21.80
C ALA A 438 -16.15 8.54 20.73
N VAL A 439 -17.17 7.74 20.38
CA VAL A 439 -18.20 8.15 19.42
C VAL A 439 -19.05 9.29 19.97
N LEU A 440 -19.47 9.21 21.24
CA LEU A 440 -20.20 10.29 21.91
C LEU A 440 -19.43 11.61 21.93
N LYS A 441 -18.11 11.56 22.12
CA LYS A 441 -17.23 12.76 22.09
C LYS A 441 -17.24 13.47 20.73
N THR A 442 -17.49 12.76 19.63
CA THR A 442 -17.57 13.38 18.29
C THR A 442 -18.75 14.32 18.12
N LYS A 443 -19.84 14.11 18.88
CA LYS A 443 -21.13 14.84 18.80
C LYS A 443 -21.81 14.84 17.43
N THR A 444 -21.24 14.16 16.45
CA THR A 444 -21.67 14.17 15.05
C THR A 444 -22.07 12.79 14.56
N ALA A 445 -21.51 11.74 15.17
CA ALA A 445 -21.78 10.36 14.81
C ALA A 445 -22.70 9.64 15.81
N ILE A 446 -23.33 8.57 15.33
CA ILE A 446 -24.24 7.69 16.07
C ILE A 446 -23.45 6.51 16.66
N ALA A 447 -23.51 6.37 17.99
CA ALA A 447 -23.19 5.13 18.69
C ALA A 447 -24.39 4.16 18.64
N GLU A 448 -24.31 3.18 17.77
CA GLU A 448 -25.24 2.03 17.72
C GLU A 448 -24.57 0.86 18.43
N VAL A 449 -25.17 0.29 19.47
CA VAL A 449 -24.48 -0.70 20.32
C VAL A 449 -25.19 -2.05 20.25
N GLY A 450 -24.42 -3.06 19.88
CA GLY A 450 -24.88 -4.40 19.54
C GLY A 450 -24.94 -5.34 20.73
N LEU A 451 -26.08 -6.02 20.89
CA LEU A 451 -26.19 -7.29 21.59
C LEU A 451 -26.02 -8.43 20.56
N CYS A 452 -24.99 -9.26 20.72
CA CYS A 452 -24.81 -10.44 19.89
C CYS A 452 -25.78 -11.54 20.33
N TYR A 453 -26.60 -12.04 19.41
CA TYR A 453 -27.59 -13.08 19.68
C TYR A 453 -26.99 -14.48 19.55
N SER A 454 -27.21 -15.33 20.53
CA SER A 454 -26.81 -16.75 20.54
C SER A 454 -27.86 -17.60 21.24
N GLY A 455 -27.79 -18.92 21.07
CA GLY A 455 -28.70 -19.85 21.71
C GLY A 455 -30.10 -19.82 21.12
N ASN A 456 -31.06 -20.32 21.91
CA ASN A 456 -32.46 -20.38 21.51
C ASN A 456 -33.35 -19.83 22.61
N LEU A 457 -33.64 -18.53 22.54
CA LEU A 457 -34.48 -17.81 23.51
C LEU A 457 -35.88 -18.43 23.74
N LEU A 458 -36.37 -19.24 22.80
CA LEU A 458 -37.67 -19.92 22.92
C LEU A 458 -37.58 -21.34 23.48
N ASP A 459 -36.38 -21.92 23.60
CA ASP A 459 -36.22 -23.23 24.23
C ASP A 459 -36.56 -23.12 25.72
N PRO A 460 -37.52 -23.92 26.25
CA PRO A 460 -37.77 -23.97 27.68
C PRO A 460 -36.56 -24.43 28.49
N LYS A 461 -35.55 -25.04 27.85
CA LYS A 461 -34.29 -25.47 28.47
C LYS A 461 -33.16 -24.45 28.35
N GLU A 462 -33.37 -23.33 27.64
CA GLU A 462 -32.37 -22.26 27.57
C GLU A 462 -32.27 -21.56 28.92
N ASP A 463 -31.08 -21.60 29.53
CA ASP A 463 -30.79 -21.12 30.88
C ASP A 463 -29.80 -19.96 30.88
N LEU A 464 -29.09 -19.73 29.78
CA LEU A 464 -28.07 -18.69 29.65
C LEU A 464 -28.57 -17.51 28.82
N TYR A 465 -28.90 -17.76 27.54
CA TYR A 465 -29.31 -16.72 26.59
C TYR A 465 -30.82 -16.46 26.64
N THR A 466 -31.33 -16.20 27.84
CA THR A 466 -32.74 -15.96 28.12
C THR A 466 -33.17 -14.52 27.76
N LEU A 467 -34.49 -14.26 27.76
CA LEU A 467 -34.97 -12.89 27.57
C LEU A 467 -34.43 -11.93 28.65
N ASP A 468 -34.38 -12.37 29.91
CA ASP A 468 -33.87 -11.56 31.02
C ASP A 468 -32.40 -11.20 30.83
N TYR A 469 -31.59 -12.14 30.32
CA TYR A 469 -30.20 -11.86 29.93
C TYR A 469 -30.11 -10.71 28.93
N TYR A 470 -30.86 -10.78 27.82
CA TYR A 470 -30.81 -9.74 26.79
C TYR A 470 -31.34 -8.39 27.28
N LEU A 471 -32.37 -8.38 28.13
CA LEU A 471 -32.88 -7.12 28.71
C LEU A 471 -31.89 -6.50 29.71
N ALA A 472 -31.22 -7.31 30.54
CA ALA A 472 -30.18 -6.83 31.44
C ALA A 472 -28.94 -6.32 30.69
N LEU A 473 -28.58 -6.97 29.59
CA LEU A 473 -27.53 -6.49 28.69
C LEU A 473 -27.93 -5.15 28.05
N ALA A 474 -29.17 -5.02 27.57
CA ALA A 474 -29.69 -3.79 27.01
C ALA A 474 -29.73 -2.64 28.05
N ASP A 475 -30.05 -2.90 29.32
CA ASP A 475 -29.96 -1.88 30.38
C ASP A 475 -28.54 -1.30 30.47
N LYS A 476 -27.51 -2.17 30.47
CA LYS A 476 -26.11 -1.75 30.52
C LYS A 476 -25.72 -0.95 29.28
N ILE A 477 -26.17 -1.37 28.10
CA ILE A 477 -25.92 -0.69 26.83
C ILE A 477 -26.53 0.73 26.83
N VAL A 478 -27.80 0.85 27.27
CA VAL A 478 -28.48 2.15 27.39
C VAL A 478 -27.78 3.03 28.41
N ALA A 479 -27.40 2.48 29.56
CA ALA A 479 -26.65 3.21 30.59
C ALA A 479 -25.27 3.70 30.10
N ALA A 480 -24.63 2.98 29.18
CA ALA A 480 -23.38 3.40 28.54
C ALA A 480 -23.56 4.56 27.55
N GLY A 481 -24.80 4.93 27.20
CA GLY A 481 -25.11 6.08 26.37
C GLY A 481 -25.30 5.75 24.88
N ALA A 482 -25.68 4.52 24.54
CA ALA A 482 -26.06 4.17 23.17
C ALA A 482 -27.16 5.11 22.64
N HIS A 483 -27.13 5.39 21.33
CA HIS A 483 -28.23 6.07 20.64
C HIS A 483 -29.21 5.07 20.04
N ILE A 484 -28.73 3.90 19.62
CA ILE A 484 -29.50 2.83 18.97
C ILE A 484 -29.08 1.49 19.59
N LEU A 485 -30.06 0.61 19.85
CA LEU A 485 -29.83 -0.77 20.22
C LEU A 485 -29.78 -1.64 18.96
N ALA A 486 -28.68 -2.35 18.73
CA ALA A 486 -28.58 -3.29 17.62
C ALA A 486 -28.72 -4.74 18.11
N ILE A 487 -29.58 -5.52 17.47
CA ILE A 487 -29.60 -6.98 17.63
C ILE A 487 -28.70 -7.55 16.54
N LYS A 488 -27.55 -8.10 16.92
CA LYS A 488 -26.60 -8.72 15.98
C LYS A 488 -26.72 -10.24 16.01
N ASP A 489 -27.53 -10.79 15.13
CA ASP A 489 -27.64 -12.24 14.89
C ASP A 489 -26.64 -12.69 13.81
N MET A 490 -25.37 -12.77 14.19
CA MET A 490 -24.24 -13.06 13.29
C MET A 490 -24.25 -14.44 12.63
N ALA A 491 -25.05 -15.38 13.12
CA ALA A 491 -25.14 -16.73 12.58
C ALA A 491 -26.50 -17.04 11.93
N GLY A 492 -27.51 -16.19 12.10
CA GLY A 492 -28.85 -16.47 11.57
C GLY A 492 -29.62 -17.44 12.47
N LEU A 493 -29.51 -17.29 13.79
CA LEU A 493 -30.14 -18.14 14.80
C LEU A 493 -31.51 -17.61 15.23
N LEU A 494 -31.74 -16.31 15.12
CA LEU A 494 -32.94 -15.65 15.60
C LEU A 494 -34.13 -16.12 14.74
N ARG A 495 -35.02 -16.90 15.33
CA ARG A 495 -36.22 -17.41 14.65
C ARG A 495 -37.34 -16.37 14.69
N PRO A 496 -38.34 -16.42 13.79
CA PRO A 496 -39.38 -15.39 13.70
C PRO A 496 -40.11 -15.10 15.03
N ALA A 497 -40.54 -16.16 15.73
CA ALA A 497 -41.21 -15.99 17.03
C ALA A 497 -40.26 -15.45 18.12
N ALA A 498 -38.96 -15.75 18.05
CA ALA A 498 -37.97 -15.22 18.97
C ALA A 498 -37.68 -13.74 18.69
N ALA A 499 -37.61 -13.35 17.41
CA ALA A 499 -37.48 -11.95 17.00
C ALA A 499 -38.65 -11.12 17.48
N SER A 500 -39.88 -11.58 17.26
CA SER A 500 -41.09 -10.88 17.72
C SER A 500 -41.07 -10.67 19.24
N LYS A 501 -40.73 -11.72 20.00
CA LYS A 501 -40.64 -11.66 21.47
C LYS A 501 -39.55 -10.70 21.95
N LEU A 502 -38.35 -10.77 21.39
CA LEU A 502 -37.20 -9.97 21.80
C LEU A 502 -37.38 -8.49 21.41
N VAL A 503 -37.75 -8.21 20.15
CA VAL A 503 -37.96 -6.83 19.66
C VAL A 503 -39.05 -6.13 20.45
N LYS A 504 -40.19 -6.80 20.67
CA LYS A 504 -41.29 -6.24 21.47
C LYS A 504 -40.82 -5.89 22.88
N ALA A 505 -40.13 -6.82 23.55
CA ALA A 505 -39.63 -6.59 24.90
C ALA A 505 -38.61 -5.44 24.98
N LEU A 506 -37.74 -5.29 23.97
CA LEU A 506 -36.80 -4.16 23.90
C LEU A 506 -37.53 -2.84 23.69
N ARG A 507 -38.50 -2.79 22.75
CA ARG A 507 -39.28 -1.58 22.46
C ARG A 507 -40.20 -1.16 23.60
N ASP A 508 -40.74 -2.12 24.35
CA ASP A 508 -41.60 -1.85 25.50
C ASP A 508 -40.80 -1.28 26.69
N ARG A 509 -39.52 -1.70 26.83
CA ARG A 509 -38.68 -1.34 27.97
C ARG A 509 -37.81 -0.10 27.74
N PHE A 510 -37.38 0.16 26.50
CA PHE A 510 -36.40 1.21 26.17
C PHE A 510 -36.94 2.19 25.11
N ASP A 511 -36.60 3.47 25.28
CA ASP A 511 -36.94 4.54 24.34
C ASP A 511 -36.03 4.57 23.09
N LEU A 512 -34.93 3.81 23.09
CA LEU A 512 -34.00 3.75 21.95
C LEU A 512 -34.63 2.96 20.78
N PRO A 513 -34.34 3.35 19.53
CA PRO A 513 -34.70 2.53 18.37
C PRO A 513 -33.91 1.21 18.38
N VAL A 514 -34.53 0.19 17.79
CA VAL A 514 -33.97 -1.16 17.64
C VAL A 514 -33.63 -1.42 16.17
N HIS A 515 -32.38 -1.81 15.91
CA HIS A 515 -31.86 -2.15 14.59
C HIS A 515 -31.53 -3.65 14.53
N LEU A 516 -32.21 -4.42 13.68
CA LEU A 516 -31.98 -5.86 13.56
C LEU A 516 -31.04 -6.20 12.40
N HIS A 517 -30.00 -6.95 12.72
CA HIS A 517 -29.07 -7.56 11.78
C HIS A 517 -29.15 -9.08 11.90
N THR A 518 -29.32 -9.80 10.79
CA THR A 518 -29.30 -11.27 10.73
C THR A 518 -28.70 -11.77 9.42
N HIS A 519 -28.24 -13.03 9.40
CA HIS A 519 -27.73 -13.73 8.22
C HIS A 519 -28.70 -14.83 7.78
N ASP A 520 -28.98 -14.94 6.48
CA ASP A 520 -29.95 -15.87 5.91
C ASP A 520 -29.41 -17.31 5.71
N THR A 521 -28.55 -17.78 6.63
CA THR A 521 -27.79 -19.05 6.48
C THR A 521 -28.71 -20.24 6.34
N ALA A 522 -29.83 -20.22 7.09
CA ALA A 522 -30.87 -21.23 7.04
C ALA A 522 -31.94 -21.00 5.95
N GLY A 523 -31.88 -19.87 5.23
CA GLY A 523 -32.80 -19.52 4.13
C GLY A 523 -34.20 -19.09 4.57
N GLY A 524 -34.39 -18.77 5.85
CA GLY A 524 -35.69 -18.40 6.43
C GLY A 524 -35.72 -17.02 7.08
N GLN A 525 -34.64 -16.23 7.00
CA GLN A 525 -34.52 -15.01 7.80
C GLN A 525 -35.31 -13.82 7.27
N LEU A 526 -35.80 -13.86 6.03
CA LEU A 526 -36.82 -12.91 5.59
C LEU A 526 -38.07 -12.97 6.49
N ALA A 527 -38.50 -14.17 6.91
CA ALA A 527 -39.62 -14.32 7.84
C ALA A 527 -39.31 -13.74 9.23
N THR A 528 -38.04 -13.80 9.65
CA THR A 528 -37.59 -13.18 10.91
C THR A 528 -37.63 -11.67 10.83
N LEU A 529 -37.18 -11.08 9.70
CA LEU A 529 -37.30 -9.65 9.47
C LEU A 529 -38.77 -9.21 9.51
N MET A 530 -39.66 -9.92 8.81
CA MET A 530 -41.10 -9.60 8.84
C MET A 530 -41.68 -9.67 10.26
N ALA A 531 -41.37 -10.73 11.02
CA ALA A 531 -41.84 -10.87 12.40
C ALA A 531 -41.27 -9.79 13.36
N ALA A 532 -40.05 -9.33 13.10
CA ALA A 532 -39.44 -8.21 13.83
C ALA A 532 -40.12 -6.87 13.46
N ILE A 533 -40.45 -6.67 12.18
CA ILE A 533 -41.15 -5.49 11.66
C ILE A 533 -42.55 -5.40 12.24
N ASP A 534 -43.29 -6.51 12.30
CA ASP A 534 -44.60 -6.57 12.95
C ASP A 534 -44.52 -6.31 14.46
N ALA A 535 -43.40 -6.67 15.10
CA ALA A 535 -43.12 -6.33 16.50
C ALA A 535 -42.60 -4.89 16.67
N GLY A 536 -42.43 -4.15 15.58
CA GLY A 536 -42.10 -2.73 15.55
C GLY A 536 -40.62 -2.40 15.36
N VAL A 537 -39.73 -3.33 15.00
CA VAL A 537 -38.29 -3.00 14.80
C VAL A 537 -38.10 -1.78 13.89
N ASP A 538 -37.19 -0.88 14.26
CA ASP A 538 -37.08 0.44 13.62
C ASP A 538 -36.25 0.40 12.34
N ALA A 539 -35.21 -0.44 12.31
CA ALA A 539 -34.35 -0.63 11.14
C ALA A 539 -33.93 -2.10 10.96
N VAL A 540 -33.65 -2.50 9.72
CA VAL A 540 -33.15 -3.83 9.38
C VAL A 540 -32.00 -3.79 8.37
N ASP A 541 -31.09 -4.75 8.46
CA ASP A 541 -30.01 -4.96 7.49
C ASP A 541 -30.44 -5.92 6.37
N VAL A 542 -30.16 -5.55 5.13
CA VAL A 542 -30.37 -6.37 3.91
C VAL A 542 -29.20 -6.21 2.94
N ALA A 543 -29.12 -7.12 1.96
CA ALA A 543 -28.16 -7.00 0.86
C ALA A 543 -28.88 -7.01 -0.50
N SER A 544 -28.26 -6.39 -1.52
CA SER A 544 -28.68 -6.51 -2.93
C SER A 544 -28.84 -7.99 -3.31
N ALA A 545 -29.90 -8.36 -4.03
CA ALA A 545 -30.25 -9.78 -4.22
C ALA A 545 -29.14 -10.67 -4.79
N PRO A 546 -28.33 -10.26 -5.79
CA PRO A 546 -27.18 -11.03 -6.25
C PRO A 546 -26.10 -11.26 -5.19
N MET A 547 -26.09 -10.45 -4.13
CA MET A 547 -25.16 -10.48 -3.00
C MET A 547 -25.85 -10.90 -1.69
N ALA A 548 -27.07 -11.43 -1.74
CA ALA A 548 -27.87 -11.82 -0.59
C ALA A 548 -27.98 -13.35 -0.45
N GLY A 549 -28.61 -13.78 0.64
CA GLY A 549 -28.94 -15.18 0.91
C GLY A 549 -27.76 -16.02 1.41
N THR A 550 -28.06 -17.22 1.90
CA THR A 550 -27.08 -18.12 2.53
C THR A 550 -26.31 -17.39 3.63
N THR A 551 -24.99 -17.39 3.64
CA THR A 551 -24.20 -16.71 4.67
C THR A 551 -24.31 -15.18 4.63
N SER A 552 -24.96 -14.57 3.64
CA SER A 552 -25.20 -13.12 3.57
C SER A 552 -26.53 -12.72 4.23
N GLN A 553 -26.87 -11.44 4.21
CA GLN A 553 -28.15 -10.93 4.70
C GLN A 553 -29.33 -11.38 3.82
N PRO A 554 -30.58 -11.26 4.31
CA PRO A 554 -31.78 -11.38 3.48
C PRO A 554 -31.79 -10.40 2.29
N SER A 555 -32.49 -10.78 1.22
CA SER A 555 -32.57 -9.98 -0.01
C SER A 555 -33.35 -8.67 0.21
N ALA A 556 -32.74 -7.56 -0.19
CA ALA A 556 -33.32 -6.22 -0.15
C ALA A 556 -34.58 -6.13 -1.04
N SER A 557 -34.53 -6.64 -2.27
CA SER A 557 -35.67 -6.58 -3.19
C SER A 557 -36.82 -7.47 -2.72
N ALA A 558 -36.53 -8.61 -2.10
CA ALA A 558 -37.54 -9.46 -1.48
C ALA A 558 -38.24 -8.77 -0.29
N LEU A 559 -37.47 -8.10 0.58
CA LEU A 559 -38.03 -7.35 1.70
C LEU A 559 -38.86 -6.15 1.21
N VAL A 560 -38.33 -5.35 0.30
CA VAL A 560 -39.03 -4.19 -0.27
C VAL A 560 -40.35 -4.63 -0.92
N ALA A 561 -40.35 -5.72 -1.69
CA ALA A 561 -41.58 -6.26 -2.27
C ALA A 561 -42.57 -6.75 -1.21
N ALA A 562 -42.10 -7.32 -0.10
CA ALA A 562 -42.97 -7.79 1.00
C ALA A 562 -43.60 -6.64 1.81
N LEU A 563 -42.96 -5.47 1.83
CA LEU A 563 -43.43 -4.29 2.56
C LEU A 563 -44.26 -3.32 1.72
N ALA A 564 -44.22 -3.45 0.40
CA ALA A 564 -44.95 -2.57 -0.52
C ALA A 564 -46.45 -2.55 -0.18
N ASP A 565 -47.02 -1.35 -0.16
CA ASP A 565 -48.44 -1.11 0.14
C ASP A 565 -48.88 -1.55 1.57
N THR A 566 -47.93 -1.66 2.50
CA THR A 566 -48.20 -1.91 3.94
C THR A 566 -47.95 -0.67 4.80
N GLU A 567 -48.42 -0.67 6.05
CA GLU A 567 -48.16 0.43 7.00
C GLU A 567 -46.67 0.62 7.33
N ARG A 568 -45.86 -0.42 7.11
CA ARG A 568 -44.42 -0.46 7.40
C ARG A 568 -43.56 -0.29 6.15
N ASP A 569 -44.14 0.14 5.02
CA ASP A 569 -43.41 0.39 3.77
C ASP A 569 -42.18 1.29 4.00
N SER A 570 -41.02 0.84 3.50
CA SER A 570 -39.75 1.57 3.59
C SER A 570 -39.74 2.88 2.77
N GLY A 571 -40.61 2.98 1.76
CA GLY A 571 -40.61 4.06 0.77
C GLY A 571 -39.62 3.88 -0.38
N ILE A 572 -38.76 2.86 -0.33
CA ILE A 572 -37.89 2.48 -1.46
C ILE A 572 -38.72 1.70 -2.47
N THR A 573 -38.73 2.12 -3.72
CA THR A 573 -39.46 1.41 -4.78
C THR A 573 -38.74 0.13 -5.22
N LEU A 574 -39.49 -0.88 -5.66
CA LEU A 574 -38.90 -2.11 -6.19
C LEU A 574 -38.02 -1.86 -7.42
N ASP A 575 -38.42 -0.93 -8.30
CA ASP A 575 -37.62 -0.55 -9.47
C ASP A 575 -36.28 0.08 -9.05
N ALA A 576 -36.28 0.93 -8.02
CA ALA A 576 -35.06 1.56 -7.52
C ALA A 576 -34.07 0.52 -6.97
N ILE A 577 -34.52 -0.40 -6.12
CA ILE A 577 -33.63 -1.39 -5.50
C ILE A 577 -33.13 -2.43 -6.52
N THR A 578 -33.96 -2.82 -7.48
CA THR A 578 -33.59 -3.82 -8.51
C THR A 578 -32.72 -3.25 -9.62
N ALA A 579 -32.71 -1.93 -9.85
CA ALA A 579 -31.91 -1.28 -10.89
C ALA A 579 -30.39 -1.52 -10.76
N LEU A 580 -29.89 -1.85 -9.56
CA LEU A 580 -28.48 -2.13 -9.30
C LEU A 580 -28.14 -3.63 -9.30
N GLU A 581 -29.12 -4.53 -9.36
CA GLU A 581 -28.87 -5.97 -9.36
C GLU A 581 -27.99 -6.42 -10.56
N PRO A 582 -28.19 -5.95 -11.81
CA PRO A 582 -27.31 -6.33 -12.92
C PRO A 582 -25.84 -5.95 -12.69
N TYR A 583 -25.58 -4.85 -11.97
CA TYR A 583 -24.24 -4.43 -11.58
C TYR A 583 -23.64 -5.40 -10.57
N TRP A 584 -24.35 -5.67 -9.48
CA TRP A 584 -23.87 -6.56 -8.43
C TRP A 584 -23.70 -8.01 -8.89
N GLU A 585 -24.54 -8.48 -9.82
CA GLU A 585 -24.36 -9.76 -10.48
C GLU A 585 -23.06 -9.80 -11.29
N ALA A 586 -22.75 -8.73 -12.04
CA ALA A 586 -21.51 -8.64 -12.79
C ALA A 586 -20.28 -8.55 -11.88
N VAL A 587 -20.35 -7.80 -10.77
CA VAL A 587 -19.32 -7.77 -9.73
C VAL A 587 -19.07 -9.19 -9.21
N ARG A 588 -20.12 -9.89 -8.75
CA ARG A 588 -19.99 -11.24 -8.19
C ARG A 588 -19.33 -12.22 -9.18
N ARG A 589 -19.67 -12.15 -10.48
CA ARG A 589 -19.04 -12.96 -11.53
C ARG A 589 -17.54 -12.66 -11.71
N VAL A 590 -17.13 -11.40 -11.59
CA VAL A 590 -15.71 -11.02 -11.65
C VAL A 590 -14.95 -11.58 -10.44
N TYR A 591 -15.59 -11.68 -9.29
CA TYR A 591 -15.02 -12.22 -8.06
C TYR A 591 -15.23 -13.73 -7.85
N SER A 592 -15.66 -14.48 -8.88
CA SER A 592 -15.95 -15.92 -8.78
C SER A 592 -14.84 -16.78 -8.13
N PRO A 593 -13.53 -16.50 -8.29
CA PRO A 593 -12.47 -17.27 -7.63
C PRO A 593 -12.50 -17.18 -6.10
N PHE A 594 -13.22 -16.21 -5.54
CA PHE A 594 -13.33 -15.97 -4.10
C PHE A 594 -14.67 -16.40 -3.52
N GLU A 595 -15.54 -17.04 -4.32
CA GLU A 595 -16.81 -17.60 -3.82
C GLU A 595 -16.55 -18.61 -2.71
N SER A 596 -16.96 -18.24 -1.50
CA SER A 596 -16.83 -19.05 -0.30
C SER A 596 -18.18 -19.38 0.34
N GLY A 597 -19.27 -18.84 -0.21
CA GLY A 597 -20.63 -19.07 0.28
C GLY A 597 -21.07 -20.54 0.16
N LEU A 598 -22.14 -20.88 0.88
CA LEU A 598 -22.77 -22.19 0.77
C LEU A 598 -23.49 -22.34 -0.56
N ALA A 599 -23.50 -23.55 -1.14
CA ALA A 599 -24.26 -23.85 -2.36
C ALA A 599 -25.78 -23.70 -2.19
N GLY A 600 -26.27 -23.72 -0.95
CA GLY A 600 -27.66 -23.48 -0.59
C GLY A 600 -27.83 -23.37 0.93
N PRO A 601 -29.05 -23.09 1.41
CA PRO A 601 -29.34 -22.95 2.82
C PRO A 601 -29.06 -24.23 3.63
N THR A 602 -28.71 -24.08 4.91
CA THR A 602 -28.51 -25.20 5.83
C THR A 602 -29.12 -24.96 7.21
N GLY A 603 -29.90 -25.92 7.69
CA GLY A 603 -30.46 -25.90 9.05
C GLY A 603 -29.47 -26.32 10.14
N ARG A 604 -28.29 -26.85 9.77
CA ARG A 604 -27.26 -27.29 10.73
C ARG A 604 -26.73 -26.12 11.58
N VAL A 605 -26.88 -24.89 11.08
CA VAL A 605 -26.49 -23.66 11.79
C VAL A 605 -27.18 -23.50 13.14
N TYR A 606 -28.40 -24.02 13.30
CA TYR A 606 -29.11 -24.00 14.58
C TYR A 606 -28.51 -24.92 15.65
N LYS A 607 -27.55 -25.79 15.27
CA LYS A 607 -26.82 -26.67 16.19
C LYS A 607 -25.40 -26.17 16.43
N HIS A 608 -24.64 -25.93 15.35
CA HIS A 608 -23.23 -25.54 15.47
C HIS A 608 -23.03 -24.04 15.69
N GLU A 609 -24.03 -23.21 15.37
CA GLU A 609 -24.02 -21.76 15.61
C GLU A 609 -22.78 -21.04 15.03
N ILE A 610 -22.26 -21.53 13.89
CA ILE A 610 -21.08 -20.94 13.24
C ILE A 610 -21.56 -19.70 12.46
N PRO A 611 -20.99 -18.51 12.69
CA PRO A 611 -21.30 -17.30 11.92
C PRO A 611 -20.95 -17.44 10.44
N GLY A 612 -21.66 -16.72 9.56
CA GLY A 612 -21.49 -16.84 8.11
C GLY A 612 -20.03 -16.73 7.63
N GLY A 613 -19.34 -15.65 8.02
CA GLY A 613 -17.93 -15.44 7.65
C GLY A 613 -16.97 -16.49 8.24
N GLN A 614 -17.25 -16.99 9.46
CA GLN A 614 -16.44 -18.05 10.07
C GLN A 614 -16.66 -19.40 9.36
N LEU A 615 -17.87 -19.69 8.91
CA LEU A 615 -18.20 -20.94 8.23
C LEU A 615 -17.40 -21.10 6.93
N SER A 616 -17.36 -20.02 6.13
CA SER A 616 -16.56 -19.94 4.91
C SER A 616 -15.07 -20.17 5.17
N ASN A 617 -14.52 -19.48 6.18
CA ASN A 617 -13.11 -19.59 6.56
C ASN A 617 -12.74 -20.98 7.09
N LEU A 618 -13.58 -21.53 7.99
CA LEU A 618 -13.34 -22.82 8.62
C LEU A 618 -13.36 -23.96 7.59
N ARG A 619 -14.20 -23.85 6.55
CA ARG A 619 -14.22 -24.80 5.44
C ARG A 619 -12.93 -24.79 4.63
N GLN A 620 -12.40 -23.61 4.29
CA GLN A 620 -11.12 -23.49 3.60
C GLN A 620 -9.96 -24.02 4.46
N GLN A 621 -9.96 -23.73 5.76
CA GLN A 621 -8.99 -24.29 6.71
C GLN A 621 -9.08 -25.82 6.77
N ALA A 622 -10.28 -26.38 6.88
CA ALA A 622 -10.47 -27.84 6.88
C ALA A 622 -9.94 -28.48 5.58
N ILE A 623 -10.22 -27.89 4.41
CA ILE A 623 -9.67 -28.36 3.13
C ILE A 623 -8.13 -28.35 3.15
N SER A 624 -7.51 -27.26 3.62
CA SER A 624 -6.05 -27.13 3.69
C SER A 624 -5.38 -28.16 4.61
N LEU A 625 -6.11 -28.65 5.62
CA LEU A 625 -5.67 -29.67 6.56
C LEU A 625 -6.02 -31.11 6.11
N GLY A 626 -6.59 -31.29 4.91
CA GLY A 626 -7.02 -32.60 4.41
C GLY A 626 -8.31 -33.12 5.08
N LEU A 627 -9.05 -32.26 5.76
CA LEU A 627 -10.31 -32.57 6.47
C LEU A 627 -11.56 -32.12 5.69
N GLY A 628 -11.41 -31.72 4.42
CA GLY A 628 -12.50 -31.18 3.60
C GLY A 628 -13.70 -32.13 3.46
N ASP A 629 -13.44 -33.42 3.28
CA ASP A 629 -14.48 -34.46 3.13
C ASP A 629 -15.13 -34.86 4.48
N GLN A 630 -14.69 -34.28 5.60
CA GLN A 630 -15.21 -34.54 6.95
C GLN A 630 -15.79 -33.26 7.58
N PHE A 631 -16.27 -32.31 6.77
CA PHE A 631 -16.69 -31.01 7.29
C PHE A 631 -17.87 -31.11 8.26
N GLU A 632 -18.79 -32.05 8.08
CA GLU A 632 -19.89 -32.31 9.02
C GLU A 632 -19.38 -32.68 10.42
N ARG A 633 -18.25 -33.39 10.48
CA ARG A 633 -17.56 -33.72 11.73
C ARG A 633 -16.93 -32.48 12.35
N VAL A 634 -16.36 -31.58 11.55
CA VAL A 634 -15.86 -30.28 12.02
C VAL A 634 -17.00 -29.45 12.62
N GLU A 635 -18.18 -29.42 11.98
CA GLU A 635 -19.36 -28.72 12.51
C GLU A 635 -19.84 -29.33 13.83
N ASP A 636 -19.86 -30.67 13.94
CA ASP A 636 -20.22 -31.36 15.18
C ASP A 636 -19.19 -31.10 16.30
N MET A 637 -17.88 -31.07 15.97
CA MET A 637 -16.84 -30.70 16.93
C MET A 637 -16.89 -29.21 17.29
N TYR A 638 -17.37 -28.35 16.41
CA TYR A 638 -17.58 -26.94 16.71
C TYR A 638 -18.70 -26.75 17.73
N ALA A 639 -19.81 -27.49 17.58
CA ALA A 639 -20.85 -27.53 18.60
C ALA A 639 -20.32 -28.05 19.95
N ALA A 640 -19.49 -29.11 19.94
CA ALA A 640 -18.88 -29.63 21.15
C ALA A 640 -17.88 -28.64 21.79
N ALA A 641 -17.03 -28.01 20.99
CA ALA A 641 -16.11 -26.97 21.42
C ALA A 641 -16.86 -25.79 22.06
N ASN A 642 -17.99 -25.38 21.50
CA ASN A 642 -18.84 -24.34 22.08
C ASN A 642 -19.27 -24.70 23.52
N GLU A 643 -19.72 -25.94 23.75
CA GLU A 643 -20.09 -26.40 25.10
C GLU A 643 -18.90 -26.44 26.06
N ILE A 644 -17.76 -26.98 25.61
CA ILE A 644 -16.52 -27.07 26.41
C ILE A 644 -16.05 -25.69 26.85
N LEU A 645 -16.17 -24.70 25.96
CA LEU A 645 -15.71 -23.33 26.18
C LEU A 645 -16.71 -22.46 26.97
N GLY A 646 -17.80 -23.04 27.51
CA GLY A 646 -18.77 -22.31 28.33
C GLY A 646 -19.82 -21.56 27.52
N ARG A 647 -20.12 -22.02 26.29
CA ARG A 647 -21.13 -21.48 25.37
C ARG A 647 -20.95 -19.97 25.09
N PRO A 648 -19.77 -19.48 24.66
CA PRO A 648 -19.60 -18.06 24.36
C PRO A 648 -20.51 -17.60 23.22
N THR A 649 -20.81 -16.29 23.16
CA THR A 649 -21.27 -15.68 21.91
C THR A 649 -20.18 -15.81 20.88
N LYS A 650 -20.52 -16.26 19.68
CA LYS A 650 -19.53 -16.62 18.64
C LYS A 650 -19.53 -15.56 17.57
N VAL A 651 -18.62 -14.62 17.67
CA VAL A 651 -18.33 -13.62 16.66
C VAL A 651 -16.84 -13.35 16.67
N THR A 652 -16.25 -12.79 15.64
CA THR A 652 -14.78 -12.60 15.64
C THR A 652 -14.33 -11.72 16.83
N PRO A 653 -13.34 -12.15 17.65
CA PRO A 653 -12.49 -13.34 17.48
C PRO A 653 -12.93 -14.61 18.25
N SER A 654 -13.95 -14.59 19.11
CA SER A 654 -14.42 -15.78 19.85
C SER A 654 -14.86 -16.93 18.92
N SER A 655 -15.47 -16.64 17.77
CA SER A 655 -15.83 -17.65 16.77
C SER A 655 -14.62 -18.39 16.20
N LYS A 656 -13.45 -17.73 16.14
CA LYS A 656 -12.18 -18.34 15.74
C LYS A 656 -11.66 -19.26 16.84
N VAL A 657 -11.72 -18.85 18.11
CA VAL A 657 -11.30 -19.69 19.25
C VAL A 657 -12.03 -21.03 19.24
N VAL A 658 -13.35 -21.00 19.07
CA VAL A 658 -14.18 -22.22 18.97
C VAL A 658 -13.79 -23.04 17.72
N GLY A 659 -13.48 -22.37 16.60
CA GLY A 659 -13.07 -23.02 15.35
C GLY A 659 -11.71 -23.71 15.42
N ASP A 660 -10.72 -23.05 16.01
CA ASP A 660 -9.37 -23.60 16.21
C ASP A 660 -9.44 -24.86 17.10
N LEU A 661 -10.25 -24.82 18.17
CA LEU A 661 -10.50 -25.99 19.01
C LEU A 661 -11.19 -27.10 18.22
N ALA A 662 -12.23 -26.78 17.45
CA ALA A 662 -12.97 -27.76 16.66
C ALA A 662 -12.05 -28.50 15.66
N LEU A 663 -11.23 -27.76 14.91
CA LEU A 663 -10.25 -28.34 13.98
C LEU A 663 -9.22 -29.19 14.72
N HIS A 664 -8.73 -28.73 15.87
CA HIS A 664 -7.79 -29.50 16.69
C HIS A 664 -8.41 -30.83 17.15
N LEU A 665 -9.64 -30.83 17.65
CA LEU A 665 -10.35 -32.05 18.08
C LEU A 665 -10.52 -33.04 16.93
N VAL A 666 -10.86 -32.56 15.72
CA VAL A 666 -10.95 -33.43 14.54
C VAL A 666 -9.58 -33.99 14.16
N ALA A 667 -8.55 -33.14 14.09
CA ALA A 667 -7.20 -33.53 13.69
C ALA A 667 -6.56 -34.53 14.66
N ALA A 668 -6.76 -34.33 15.97
CA ALA A 668 -6.29 -35.24 17.01
C ALA A 668 -7.15 -36.51 17.16
N ASN A 669 -8.29 -36.59 16.46
CA ASN A 669 -9.28 -37.65 16.64
C ASN A 669 -9.71 -37.79 18.12
N ALA A 670 -9.80 -36.66 18.83
CA ALA A 670 -10.07 -36.62 20.27
C ALA A 670 -11.56 -36.83 20.58
N ASP A 671 -11.86 -37.47 21.71
CA ASP A 671 -13.21 -37.46 22.28
C ASP A 671 -13.43 -36.12 22.99
N PRO A 672 -14.43 -35.30 22.60
CA PRO A 672 -14.71 -34.02 23.25
C PRO A 672 -14.94 -34.14 24.75
N LYS A 673 -15.51 -35.25 25.23
CA LYS A 673 -15.73 -35.46 26.67
C LYS A 673 -14.41 -35.66 27.42
N ASP A 674 -13.55 -36.54 26.89
CA ASP A 674 -12.24 -36.76 27.47
C ASP A 674 -11.37 -35.49 27.41
N PHE A 675 -11.42 -34.74 26.31
CA PHE A 675 -10.74 -33.45 26.22
C PHE A 675 -11.23 -32.45 27.28
N ALA A 676 -12.54 -32.37 27.50
CA ALA A 676 -13.12 -31.47 28.51
C ALA A 676 -12.75 -31.87 29.94
N GLU A 677 -12.69 -33.17 30.23
CA GLU A 677 -12.32 -33.67 31.56
C GLU A 677 -10.81 -33.64 31.79
N ASN A 678 -10.01 -33.86 30.74
CA ASN A 678 -8.57 -34.09 30.80
C ASN A 678 -7.78 -33.26 29.77
N PRO A 679 -7.92 -31.92 29.72
CA PRO A 679 -7.24 -31.10 28.71
C PRO A 679 -5.71 -31.18 28.80
N GLN A 680 -5.15 -31.54 29.95
CA GLN A 680 -3.71 -31.75 30.13
C GLN A 680 -3.13 -32.92 29.33
N ASN A 681 -3.98 -33.80 28.80
CA ASN A 681 -3.57 -34.93 27.95
C ASN A 681 -3.43 -34.52 26.47
N TYR A 682 -3.76 -33.28 26.13
CA TYR A 682 -3.84 -32.78 24.76
C TYR A 682 -3.07 -31.48 24.60
N ASP A 683 -2.64 -31.19 23.38
CA ASP A 683 -2.13 -29.86 23.03
C ASP A 683 -3.30 -28.89 22.87
N VAL A 684 -3.39 -27.89 23.73
CA VAL A 684 -4.47 -26.89 23.66
C VAL A 684 -4.02 -25.72 22.77
N PRO A 685 -4.79 -25.34 21.73
CA PRO A 685 -4.44 -24.21 20.87
C PRO A 685 -4.23 -22.91 21.64
N ASP A 686 -3.24 -22.09 21.24
CA ASP A 686 -2.91 -20.83 21.92
C ASP A 686 -4.09 -19.87 22.00
N SER A 687 -4.96 -19.84 20.97
CA SER A 687 -6.17 -19.02 20.97
C SER A 687 -7.16 -19.44 22.06
N VAL A 688 -7.24 -20.73 22.39
CA VAL A 688 -8.06 -21.26 23.48
C VAL A 688 -7.43 -20.95 24.83
N VAL A 689 -6.11 -21.06 24.95
CA VAL A 689 -5.37 -20.72 26.17
C VAL A 689 -5.54 -19.23 26.49
N GLY A 690 -5.33 -18.34 25.52
CA GLY A 690 -5.52 -16.90 25.66
C GLY A 690 -6.97 -16.53 26.01
N PHE A 691 -7.94 -17.16 25.34
CA PHE A 691 -9.36 -17.01 25.68
C PHE A 691 -9.64 -17.40 27.13
N MET A 692 -9.21 -18.60 27.56
CA MET A 692 -9.39 -19.08 28.94
C MET A 692 -8.73 -18.19 29.97
N ALA A 693 -7.71 -17.43 29.60
CA ALA A 693 -7.08 -16.49 30.48
C ALA A 693 -7.79 -15.12 30.59
N GLY A 694 -8.86 -14.90 29.81
CA GLY A 694 -9.66 -13.68 29.85
C GLY A 694 -9.21 -12.59 28.88
N GLU A 695 -8.41 -12.91 27.86
CA GLU A 695 -7.93 -11.92 26.88
C GLU A 695 -9.04 -11.19 26.12
N LEU A 696 -10.22 -11.83 25.99
CA LEU A 696 -11.36 -11.30 25.26
C LEU A 696 -12.43 -10.65 26.16
N GLY A 697 -12.16 -10.48 27.45
CA GLY A 697 -13.15 -10.06 28.45
C GLY A 697 -13.79 -11.25 29.16
N ASP A 698 -14.90 -10.98 29.87
CA ASP A 698 -15.59 -11.99 30.69
C ASP A 698 -16.74 -12.68 29.96
N LEU A 699 -16.91 -13.98 30.22
CA LEU A 699 -17.98 -14.80 29.68
C LEU A 699 -19.33 -14.51 30.37
N PRO A 700 -20.43 -14.35 29.61
CA PRO A 700 -21.77 -14.18 30.17
C PRO A 700 -22.20 -15.24 31.19
N GLY A 701 -21.87 -16.51 30.91
CA GLY A 701 -22.24 -17.66 31.75
C GLY A 701 -21.23 -17.98 32.86
N GLY A 702 -20.19 -17.16 33.02
CA GLY A 702 -19.03 -17.51 33.83
C GLY A 702 -18.09 -18.49 33.11
N TRP A 703 -16.93 -18.73 33.71
CA TRP A 703 -15.90 -19.58 33.13
C TRP A 703 -16.14 -21.07 33.46
N PRO A 704 -15.88 -22.00 32.51
CA PRO A 704 -16.08 -23.42 32.73
C PRO A 704 -14.99 -24.00 33.66
N GLU A 705 -15.33 -24.21 34.93
CA GLU A 705 -14.45 -24.87 35.91
C GLU A 705 -14.84 -26.35 36.11
N PRO A 706 -13.88 -27.27 36.31
CA PRO A 706 -12.44 -27.06 36.48
C PRO A 706 -11.63 -27.01 35.17
N PHE A 707 -12.29 -26.97 34.00
CA PHE A 707 -11.61 -27.00 32.69
C PHE A 707 -10.63 -25.84 32.53
N ARG A 708 -11.06 -24.60 32.80
CA ARG A 708 -10.21 -23.40 32.77
C ARG A 708 -8.98 -23.56 33.66
N THR A 709 -9.17 -23.95 34.93
CA THR A 709 -8.06 -24.17 35.86
C THR A 709 -7.04 -25.16 35.31
N LYS A 710 -7.49 -26.26 34.69
CA LYS A 710 -6.60 -27.27 34.10
C LYS A 710 -5.85 -26.76 32.87
N VAL A 711 -6.51 -26.03 31.98
CA VAL A 711 -5.89 -25.45 30.76
C VAL A 711 -4.78 -24.45 31.12
N LEU A 712 -4.97 -23.67 32.18
CA LEU A 712 -4.03 -22.62 32.59
C LEU A 712 -2.90 -23.13 33.50
N ALA A 713 -3.02 -24.36 34.03
CA ALA A 713 -2.04 -24.91 34.97
C ALA A 713 -0.63 -24.93 34.38
N GLY A 714 0.33 -24.34 35.09
CA GLY A 714 1.74 -24.30 34.69
C GLY A 714 2.08 -23.32 33.55
N LYS A 715 1.11 -22.52 33.07
CA LYS A 715 1.35 -21.53 32.01
C LYS A 715 1.61 -20.14 32.60
N ASN A 716 2.75 -19.54 32.23
CA ASN A 716 3.08 -18.15 32.56
C ASN A 716 2.65 -17.23 31.42
N LEU A 717 1.38 -16.80 31.47
CA LEU A 717 0.80 -15.99 30.41
C LEU A 717 1.06 -14.50 30.68
N LYS A 718 1.54 -13.78 29.67
CA LYS A 718 1.81 -12.34 29.75
C LYS A 718 0.63 -11.58 29.13
N PHE A 719 -0.15 -10.91 29.96
CA PHE A 719 -1.22 -10.03 29.52
C PHE A 719 -0.88 -8.58 29.80
N GLY A 720 -1.24 -7.70 28.88
CA GLY A 720 -1.08 -6.27 29.06
C GLY A 720 -1.29 -5.53 27.75
N VAL A 721 -1.84 -4.33 27.86
CA VAL A 721 -1.87 -3.40 26.74
C VAL A 721 -0.46 -2.78 26.62
N THR A 722 0.17 -2.92 25.47
CA THR A 722 1.44 -2.25 25.20
C THR A 722 1.24 -0.74 25.24
N PRO A 723 1.97 0.01 26.08
CA PRO A 723 1.87 1.47 26.11
C PRO A 723 2.28 2.09 24.77
N LEU A 724 1.66 3.20 24.40
CA LEU A 724 2.10 4.00 23.27
C LEU A 724 3.43 4.68 23.56
N SER A 725 4.28 4.81 22.53
CA SER A 725 5.44 5.69 22.60
C SER A 725 5.01 7.16 22.64
N ALA A 726 5.87 8.04 23.16
CA ALA A 726 5.61 9.47 23.17
C ALA A 726 5.46 10.05 21.74
N GLU A 727 6.21 9.49 20.78
CA GLU A 727 6.11 9.84 19.36
C GLU A 727 4.76 9.44 18.76
N ASP A 728 4.31 8.21 19.00
CA ASP A 728 3.03 7.71 18.49
C ASP A 728 1.87 8.51 19.09
N LEU A 729 1.94 8.85 20.37
CA LEU A 729 0.95 9.70 21.02
C LEU A 729 0.91 11.09 20.38
N ALA A 730 2.07 11.70 20.13
CA ALA A 730 2.15 13.01 19.48
C ALA A 730 1.58 12.99 18.05
N ILE A 731 1.83 11.92 17.29
CA ILE A 731 1.25 11.75 15.94
C ILE A 731 -0.26 11.56 16.01
N LEU A 732 -0.75 10.72 16.93
CA LEU A 732 -2.19 10.45 17.08
C LEU A 732 -2.98 11.68 17.53
N MET A 733 -2.36 12.58 18.31
CA MET A 733 -2.96 13.82 18.79
C MET A 733 -2.70 15.03 17.89
N GLY A 734 -1.77 14.91 16.94
CA GLY A 734 -1.40 15.98 16.01
C GLY A 734 -2.44 16.26 14.93
N GLU A 735 -2.40 17.43 14.30
CA GLU A 735 -3.43 17.88 13.35
C GLU A 735 -3.36 17.23 11.96
N ASN A 736 -2.24 16.59 11.62
CA ASN A 736 -2.04 15.99 10.30
C ASN A 736 -2.75 14.62 10.18
N SER A 737 -3.90 14.61 9.49
CA SER A 737 -4.72 13.42 9.24
C SER A 737 -3.97 12.31 8.48
N GLU A 738 -3.10 12.63 7.52
CA GLU A 738 -2.34 11.60 6.78
C GLU A 738 -1.36 10.86 7.71
N ASN A 739 -0.62 11.59 8.54
CA ASN A 739 0.29 10.99 9.53
C ASN A 739 -0.49 10.15 10.55
N ARG A 740 -1.64 10.66 11.01
CA ARG A 740 -2.53 9.94 11.95
C ARG A 740 -3.04 8.63 11.35
N ARG A 741 -3.55 8.64 10.11
CA ARG A 741 -4.02 7.46 9.39
C ARG A 741 -2.89 6.43 9.18
N ALA A 742 -1.70 6.88 8.79
CA ALA A 742 -0.53 6.02 8.64
C ALA A 742 -0.12 5.37 9.98
N ALA A 743 -0.14 6.14 11.07
CA ALA A 743 0.12 5.61 12.41
C ALA A 743 -0.96 4.60 12.83
N LEU A 744 -2.25 4.89 12.60
CA LEU A 744 -3.35 3.97 12.88
C LEU A 744 -3.25 2.66 12.09
N ASN A 745 -2.91 2.72 10.79
CA ASN A 745 -2.61 1.53 9.98
C ASN A 745 -1.52 0.68 10.65
N ARG A 746 -0.38 1.29 10.97
CA ARG A 746 0.76 0.59 11.60
C ARG A 746 0.41 0.03 12.97
N LEU A 747 -0.28 0.78 13.83
CA LEU A 747 -0.58 0.37 15.21
C LEU A 747 -1.62 -0.75 15.26
N LEU A 748 -2.67 -0.67 14.44
CA LEU A 748 -3.73 -1.66 14.41
C LEU A 748 -3.32 -2.91 13.63
N PHE A 749 -2.57 -2.74 12.54
CA PHE A 749 -2.17 -3.82 11.64
C PHE A 749 -0.70 -3.67 11.16
N PRO A 750 0.31 -3.92 12.00
CA PRO A 750 1.71 -3.73 11.63
C PRO A 750 2.15 -4.54 10.40
N ALA A 751 1.82 -5.84 10.37
CA ALA A 751 2.19 -6.73 9.27
C ALA A 751 1.44 -6.41 7.97
N PRO A 752 0.09 -6.30 7.94
CA PRO A 752 -0.65 -5.86 6.76
C PRO A 752 -0.18 -4.50 6.23
N THR A 753 0.14 -3.56 7.11
CA THR A 753 0.67 -2.24 6.71
C THR A 753 2.02 -2.37 6.01
N LYS A 754 2.92 -3.22 6.54
CA LYS A 754 4.21 -3.48 5.89
C LYS A 754 4.04 -4.12 4.50
N GLU A 755 3.12 -5.08 4.37
CA GLU A 755 2.78 -5.71 3.09
C GLU A 755 2.20 -4.69 2.10
N TYR A 756 1.25 -3.86 2.52
CA TYR A 756 0.68 -2.77 1.73
C TYR A 756 1.76 -1.79 1.24
N LEU A 757 2.65 -1.32 2.12
CA LEU A 757 3.71 -0.40 1.75
C LEU A 757 4.72 -1.04 0.77
N THR A 758 4.97 -2.34 0.90
CA THR A 758 5.81 -3.10 -0.04
C THR A 758 5.14 -3.20 -1.41
N ASN A 759 3.83 -3.48 -1.45
CA ASN A 759 3.04 -3.51 -2.68
C ASN A 759 2.99 -2.13 -3.35
N LEU A 760 2.77 -1.06 -2.58
CA LEU A 760 2.77 0.32 -3.07
C LEU A 760 4.14 0.73 -3.62
N ALA A 761 5.23 0.32 -2.95
CA ALA A 761 6.58 0.56 -3.43
C ALA A 761 6.86 -0.16 -4.76
N THR A 762 6.38 -1.40 -4.91
CA THR A 762 6.63 -2.26 -6.07
C THR A 762 5.74 -1.91 -7.27
N TYR A 763 4.43 -1.86 -7.06
CA TYR A 763 3.40 -1.76 -8.11
C TYR A 763 2.71 -0.39 -8.18
N GLY A 764 3.00 0.51 -7.23
CA GLY A 764 2.34 1.82 -7.18
C GLY A 764 0.90 1.69 -6.69
N ASN A 765 0.12 2.76 -6.86
CA ASN A 765 -1.30 2.74 -6.52
C ASN A 765 -2.08 1.99 -7.61
N LEU A 766 -2.75 0.91 -7.23
CA LEU A 766 -3.55 0.05 -8.11
C LEU A 766 -5.06 0.33 -8.04
N ASP A 767 -5.52 1.25 -7.18
CA ASP A 767 -6.94 1.55 -6.93
C ASP A 767 -7.71 1.88 -8.23
N GLN A 768 -7.02 2.50 -9.19
CA GLN A 768 -7.62 2.93 -10.47
C GLN A 768 -7.58 1.88 -11.58
N VAL A 769 -6.90 0.74 -11.37
CA VAL A 769 -6.87 -0.37 -12.33
C VAL A 769 -8.25 -1.05 -12.33
N ASP A 770 -8.83 -1.30 -13.52
CA ASP A 770 -10.08 -2.04 -13.65
C ASP A 770 -9.98 -3.41 -12.96
N THR A 771 -11.01 -3.83 -12.25
CA THR A 771 -10.96 -5.07 -11.47
C THR A 771 -10.72 -6.29 -12.34
N VAL A 772 -11.21 -6.31 -13.59
CA VAL A 772 -10.94 -7.44 -14.49
C VAL A 772 -9.46 -7.47 -14.85
N ASP A 773 -8.85 -6.32 -15.14
CA ASP A 773 -7.43 -6.23 -15.46
C ASP A 773 -6.54 -6.52 -14.24
N TYR A 774 -6.97 -6.07 -13.06
CA TYR A 774 -6.30 -6.33 -11.79
C TYR A 774 -6.26 -7.82 -11.44
N LEU A 775 -7.36 -8.57 -11.66
CA LEU A 775 -7.44 -9.99 -11.31
C LEU A 775 -6.96 -10.92 -12.43
N TYR A 776 -7.12 -10.54 -13.69
CA TYR A 776 -6.94 -11.44 -14.83
C TYR A 776 -5.91 -10.96 -15.87
N GLY A 777 -5.32 -9.79 -15.69
CA GLY A 777 -4.27 -9.26 -16.55
C GLY A 777 -4.78 -8.72 -17.89
N LEU A 778 -3.84 -8.53 -18.81
CA LEU A 778 -4.04 -7.95 -20.13
C LEU A 778 -4.54 -9.00 -21.14
N GLU A 779 -5.27 -8.53 -22.15
CA GLU A 779 -5.71 -9.31 -23.30
C GLU A 779 -4.97 -8.86 -24.57
N GLN A 780 -4.46 -9.82 -25.34
CA GLN A 780 -3.74 -9.53 -26.57
C GLN A 780 -4.68 -8.89 -27.60
N GLY A 781 -4.23 -7.80 -28.23
CA GLY A 781 -5.04 -7.05 -29.20
C GLY A 781 -6.12 -6.15 -28.59
N HIS A 782 -6.19 -6.04 -27.26
CA HIS A 782 -7.05 -5.09 -26.56
C HIS A 782 -6.21 -3.97 -25.93
N GLU A 783 -6.68 -2.72 -26.03
CA GLU A 783 -6.06 -1.58 -25.36
C GLU A 783 -6.79 -1.32 -24.04
N HIS A 784 -6.05 -1.43 -22.95
CA HIS A 784 -6.53 -1.23 -21.59
C HIS A 784 -6.23 0.21 -21.14
N VAL A 785 -7.20 0.88 -20.53
CA VAL A 785 -7.07 2.28 -20.10
C VAL A 785 -7.09 2.38 -18.58
N VAL A 786 -6.02 2.94 -18.01
CA VAL A 786 -5.91 3.22 -16.57
C VAL A 786 -5.84 4.73 -16.34
N GLU A 787 -6.87 5.30 -15.72
CA GLU A 787 -6.88 6.72 -15.34
C GLU A 787 -6.21 6.93 -14.00
N ILE A 788 -4.95 7.40 -14.00
CA ILE A 788 -4.14 7.55 -12.76
C ILE A 788 -4.35 8.90 -12.07
N ALA A 789 -4.89 9.88 -12.78
CA ALA A 789 -5.32 11.17 -12.27
C ALA A 789 -6.29 11.80 -13.28
N LYS A 790 -7.08 12.79 -12.85
CA LYS A 790 -7.99 13.51 -13.75
C LYS A 790 -7.24 14.03 -14.99
N GLY A 791 -7.64 13.54 -16.15
CA GLY A 791 -7.02 13.91 -17.44
C GLY A 791 -5.66 13.26 -17.72
N VAL A 792 -5.23 12.28 -16.92
CA VAL A 792 -3.99 11.53 -17.12
C VAL A 792 -4.32 10.04 -17.23
N GLN A 793 -4.25 9.52 -18.46
CA GLN A 793 -4.56 8.14 -18.80
C GLN A 793 -3.31 7.40 -19.25
N LEU A 794 -3.24 6.13 -18.88
CA LEU A 794 -2.27 5.16 -19.37
C LEU A 794 -3.00 4.22 -20.34
N PHE A 795 -2.56 4.18 -21.58
CA PHE A 795 -3.01 3.24 -22.60
C PHE A 795 -2.03 2.08 -22.61
N VAL A 796 -2.49 0.90 -22.21
CA VAL A 796 -1.68 -0.31 -22.04
C VAL A 796 -2.13 -1.37 -23.03
N GLY A 797 -1.22 -1.86 -23.85
CA GLY A 797 -1.48 -2.99 -24.76
C GLY A 797 -0.54 -4.16 -24.49
N LEU A 798 -0.98 -5.36 -24.83
CA LEU A 798 -0.16 -6.58 -24.82
C LEU A 798 0.16 -7.00 -26.25
N GLU A 799 1.44 -7.01 -26.61
CA GLU A 799 1.92 -7.40 -27.94
C GLU A 799 2.29 -8.88 -27.98
N ALA A 800 3.12 -9.32 -27.04
CA ALA A 800 3.60 -10.70 -26.96
C ALA A 800 4.11 -11.06 -25.55
N ILE A 801 4.14 -12.36 -25.25
CA ILE A 801 4.80 -12.92 -24.06
C ILE A 801 5.86 -13.90 -24.53
N GLY A 802 7.11 -13.66 -24.14
CA GLY A 802 8.23 -14.53 -24.48
C GLY A 802 8.20 -15.90 -23.80
N SER A 803 9.02 -16.81 -24.33
CA SER A 803 9.38 -18.05 -23.63
C SER A 803 10.17 -17.74 -22.36
N PRO A 804 10.08 -18.59 -21.32
CA PRO A 804 10.84 -18.41 -20.09
C PRO A 804 12.34 -18.58 -20.34
N ASP A 805 13.16 -17.75 -19.71
CA ASP A 805 14.61 -17.90 -19.66
C ASP A 805 15.07 -18.99 -18.67
N THR A 806 16.38 -19.17 -18.51
CA THR A 806 16.95 -20.17 -17.58
C THR A 806 16.66 -19.89 -16.11
N LYS A 807 16.31 -18.64 -15.77
CA LYS A 807 15.86 -18.21 -14.44
C LYS A 807 14.33 -18.29 -14.31
N GLY A 808 13.65 -18.80 -15.34
CA GLY A 808 12.20 -18.90 -15.42
C GLY A 808 11.49 -17.55 -15.46
N ASN A 809 12.12 -16.51 -15.99
CA ASN A 809 11.50 -15.22 -16.27
C ASN A 809 11.01 -15.16 -17.72
N ARG A 810 9.85 -14.57 -17.94
CA ARG A 810 9.30 -14.27 -19.28
C ARG A 810 9.37 -12.78 -19.52
N THR A 811 9.82 -12.38 -20.70
CA THR A 811 9.70 -10.99 -21.15
C THR A 811 8.31 -10.75 -21.74
N VAL A 812 7.51 -9.93 -21.07
CA VAL A 812 6.23 -9.41 -21.55
C VAL A 812 6.51 -8.18 -22.40
N MET A 813 6.18 -8.23 -23.69
CA MET A 813 6.23 -7.09 -24.59
C MET A 813 4.89 -6.38 -24.53
N ALA A 814 4.84 -5.25 -23.84
CA ALA A 814 3.66 -4.41 -23.72
C ALA A 814 3.86 -3.07 -24.43
N THR A 815 2.78 -2.38 -24.72
CA THR A 815 2.79 -0.97 -25.11
C THR A 815 2.29 -0.11 -23.95
N LEU A 816 2.91 1.05 -23.74
CA LEU A 816 2.46 2.07 -22.79
C LEU A 816 2.45 3.42 -23.49
N ASN A 817 1.27 3.99 -23.70
CA ASN A 817 1.04 5.23 -24.46
C ASN A 817 1.72 5.18 -25.86
N GLY A 818 1.52 4.08 -26.57
CA GLY A 818 2.08 3.83 -27.90
C GLY A 818 3.57 3.45 -27.95
N GLN A 819 4.24 3.30 -26.79
CA GLN A 819 5.66 2.92 -26.74
C GLN A 819 5.84 1.48 -26.27
N LEU A 820 6.65 0.70 -26.98
CA LEU A 820 7.04 -0.64 -26.55
C LEU A 820 7.83 -0.62 -25.23
N ARG A 821 7.47 -1.54 -24.34
CA ARG A 821 8.01 -1.73 -23.00
C ARG A 821 8.19 -3.23 -22.75
N PRO A 822 9.44 -3.74 -22.80
CA PRO A 822 9.74 -5.08 -22.31
C PRO A 822 9.74 -5.07 -20.78
N ILE A 823 8.99 -5.99 -20.17
CA ILE A 823 8.93 -6.19 -18.72
C ILE A 823 9.24 -7.65 -18.42
N ASP A 824 10.28 -7.92 -17.63
CA ASP A 824 10.65 -9.28 -17.24
C ASP A 824 9.87 -9.69 -15.98
N ILE A 825 9.12 -10.79 -16.09
CA ILE A 825 8.24 -11.32 -15.05
C ILE A 825 8.63 -12.75 -14.72
N ARG A 826 8.79 -13.06 -13.43
CA ARG A 826 9.03 -14.42 -12.96
C ARG A 826 7.78 -15.28 -13.18
N ASP A 827 7.91 -16.35 -13.95
CA ASP A 827 6.87 -17.38 -14.10
C ASP A 827 6.93 -18.33 -12.90
N LYS A 828 5.99 -18.16 -11.97
CA LYS A 828 5.90 -18.90 -10.70
C LYS A 828 5.56 -20.38 -10.91
N LYS A 829 5.12 -20.78 -12.11
CA LYS A 829 4.83 -22.18 -12.46
C LYS A 829 6.10 -22.97 -12.79
N ILE A 830 7.24 -22.29 -12.98
CA ILE A 830 8.53 -22.90 -13.31
C ILE A 830 9.40 -22.94 -12.05
N SER A 831 9.58 -24.14 -11.48
CA SER A 831 10.60 -24.38 -10.47
C SER A 831 12.00 -24.28 -11.10
N VAL A 832 12.86 -23.44 -10.54
CA VAL A 832 14.22 -23.24 -11.03
C VAL A 832 15.17 -23.73 -9.95
N ASP A 833 15.78 -24.90 -10.16
CA ASP A 833 16.81 -25.47 -9.29
C ASP A 833 18.18 -24.82 -9.56
N ILE A 834 18.25 -23.48 -9.49
CA ILE A 834 19.52 -22.77 -9.44
C ILE A 834 19.70 -22.34 -7.98
N PRO A 835 20.68 -22.88 -7.23
CA PRO A 835 20.89 -22.51 -5.83
C PRO A 835 21.26 -21.03 -5.75
N GLN A 836 20.26 -20.20 -5.43
CA GLN A 836 20.44 -18.78 -5.16
C GLN A 836 21.33 -18.64 -3.92
N SER A 837 22.35 -17.78 -3.97
CA SER A 837 23.15 -17.48 -2.78
C SER A 837 22.25 -16.86 -1.71
N GLU A 838 22.37 -17.34 -0.47
CA GLU A 838 21.67 -16.77 0.69
C GLU A 838 22.06 -15.29 0.84
N LYS A 839 21.11 -14.42 1.18
CA LYS A 839 21.36 -12.98 1.42
C LYS A 839 21.64 -12.73 2.90
N ALA A 840 22.56 -11.81 3.19
CA ALA A 840 22.80 -11.36 4.55
C ALA A 840 21.61 -10.53 5.06
N ASP A 841 21.32 -10.62 6.36
CA ASP A 841 20.29 -9.81 7.00
C ASP A 841 20.95 -8.49 7.45
N PRO A 842 20.58 -7.34 6.88
CA PRO A 842 21.20 -6.05 7.22
C PRO A 842 20.99 -5.65 8.69
N SER A 843 19.99 -6.23 9.37
CA SER A 843 19.70 -5.96 10.78
C SER A 843 20.53 -6.81 11.75
N ASN A 844 21.22 -7.84 11.25
CA ASN A 844 22.06 -8.72 12.06
C ASN A 844 23.55 -8.44 11.82
N LEU A 845 24.21 -7.82 12.80
CA LEU A 845 25.64 -7.49 12.74
C LEU A 845 26.56 -8.70 12.64
N GLY A 846 26.08 -9.90 13.00
CA GLY A 846 26.81 -11.16 12.82
C GLY A 846 26.75 -11.72 11.40
N HIS A 847 25.92 -11.18 10.51
CA HIS A 847 25.87 -11.58 9.10
C HIS A 847 26.90 -10.80 8.28
N ILE A 848 27.99 -11.45 7.88
CA ILE A 848 29.01 -10.82 7.03
C ILE A 848 28.59 -10.94 5.57
N ALA A 849 28.33 -9.79 4.94
CA ALA A 849 27.82 -9.70 3.58
C ALA A 849 28.92 -9.39 2.54
N ALA A 850 28.70 -9.80 1.29
CA ALA A 850 29.50 -9.36 0.17
C ALA A 850 29.27 -7.85 -0.11
N PRO A 851 30.31 -7.00 -0.07
CA PRO A 851 30.15 -5.55 -0.22
C PRO A 851 29.80 -5.12 -1.66
N PHE A 852 30.15 -5.95 -2.64
CA PHE A 852 29.88 -5.78 -4.06
C PHE A 852 29.97 -7.15 -4.75
N SER A 853 29.52 -7.25 -6.01
CA SER A 853 29.61 -8.48 -6.79
C SER A 853 31.06 -8.80 -7.16
N GLY A 854 31.48 -10.06 -7.01
CA GLY A 854 32.86 -10.49 -7.23
C GLY A 854 33.08 -11.96 -6.86
N ALA A 855 34.31 -12.46 -7.03
CA ALA A 855 34.68 -13.79 -6.56
C ALA A 855 35.20 -13.70 -5.12
N VAL A 856 34.51 -14.33 -4.17
CA VAL A 856 34.90 -14.30 -2.75
C VAL A 856 35.55 -15.61 -2.35
N THR A 857 36.71 -15.52 -1.72
CA THR A 857 37.42 -16.63 -1.06
C THR A 857 37.48 -16.39 0.44
N VAL A 858 36.86 -17.27 1.23
CA VAL A 858 36.86 -17.19 2.71
C VAL A 858 38.20 -17.64 3.27
N THR A 859 38.76 -16.89 4.21
CA THR A 859 40.09 -17.13 4.80
C THR A 859 40.04 -17.69 6.21
N VAL A 860 38.85 -17.84 6.79
CA VAL A 860 38.61 -18.42 8.13
C VAL A 860 37.83 -19.74 8.03
N VAL A 861 37.80 -20.49 9.13
CA VAL A 861 37.05 -21.74 9.25
C VAL A 861 36.00 -21.63 10.36
N GLU A 862 34.94 -22.45 10.28
CA GLU A 862 33.93 -22.53 11.34
C GLU A 862 34.56 -22.93 12.68
N GLY A 863 34.05 -22.36 13.77
CA GLY A 863 34.53 -22.57 15.14
C GLY A 863 35.66 -21.64 15.59
N VAL A 864 36.17 -20.76 14.71
CA VAL A 864 37.24 -19.79 15.07
C VAL A 864 36.63 -18.51 15.63
N HIS A 865 37.26 -17.99 16.69
CA HIS A 865 36.95 -16.66 17.22
C HIS A 865 37.55 -15.57 16.33
N VAL A 866 36.77 -14.53 16.02
CA VAL A 866 37.16 -13.37 15.22
C VAL A 866 36.87 -12.08 15.98
N GLU A 867 37.74 -11.09 15.84
CA GLU A 867 37.57 -9.74 16.39
C GLU A 867 36.98 -8.78 15.36
N VAL A 868 36.37 -7.68 15.82
CA VAL A 868 35.89 -6.60 14.93
C VAL A 868 37.05 -6.07 14.07
N GLY A 869 36.87 -6.01 12.76
CA GLY A 869 37.88 -5.56 11.81
C GLY A 869 38.88 -6.64 11.39
N GLN A 870 38.80 -7.86 11.95
CA GLN A 870 39.66 -8.96 11.54
C GLN A 870 39.30 -9.44 10.12
N PRO A 871 40.30 -9.66 9.23
CA PRO A 871 40.08 -10.26 7.91
C PRO A 871 39.43 -11.64 7.98
N VAL A 872 38.33 -11.83 7.25
CA VAL A 872 37.60 -13.10 7.20
C VAL A 872 37.39 -13.66 5.79
N ALA A 873 37.47 -12.82 4.76
CA ALA A 873 37.48 -13.25 3.36
C ALA A 873 38.20 -12.24 2.46
N ILE A 874 38.55 -12.64 1.25
CA ILE A 874 39.07 -11.78 0.18
C ILE A 874 38.08 -11.80 -0.97
N ILE A 875 37.76 -10.64 -1.51
CA ILE A 875 36.95 -10.51 -2.72
C ILE A 875 37.80 -9.97 -3.87
N GLU A 876 37.76 -10.70 -4.99
CA GLU A 876 38.35 -10.30 -6.26
C GLU A 876 37.26 -9.74 -7.16
N ALA A 877 37.39 -8.45 -7.50
CA ALA A 877 36.56 -7.81 -8.51
C ALA A 877 37.42 -6.80 -9.27
N MET A 878 37.26 -6.73 -10.61
CA MET A 878 37.90 -5.67 -11.42
C MET A 878 39.44 -5.65 -11.35
N LYS A 879 40.12 -6.81 -11.25
CA LYS A 879 41.59 -6.93 -11.05
C LYS A 879 42.12 -6.29 -9.77
N MET A 880 41.22 -6.02 -8.82
CA MET A 880 41.53 -5.54 -7.48
C MET A 880 41.12 -6.61 -6.46
N GLU A 881 41.98 -6.81 -5.47
CA GLU A 881 41.69 -7.60 -4.29
C GLU A 881 41.31 -6.67 -3.15
N ALA A 882 40.20 -6.97 -2.48
CA ALA A 882 39.77 -6.27 -1.27
C ALA A 882 39.51 -7.26 -0.14
N THR A 883 39.89 -6.88 1.07
CA THR A 883 39.67 -7.70 2.27
C THR A 883 38.29 -7.42 2.85
N ILE A 884 37.54 -8.49 3.13
CA ILE A 884 36.28 -8.47 3.87
C ILE A 884 36.60 -8.77 5.33
N THR A 885 36.17 -7.88 6.22
CA THR A 885 36.45 -7.94 7.66
C THR A 885 35.19 -8.26 8.48
N ALA A 886 35.37 -8.87 9.65
CA ALA A 886 34.27 -9.10 10.58
C ALA A 886 33.69 -7.78 11.12
N THR A 887 32.36 -7.66 11.17
CA THR A 887 31.62 -6.50 11.70
C THR A 887 31.25 -6.64 13.17
N SER A 888 31.42 -7.83 13.75
CA SER A 888 31.22 -8.13 15.17
C SER A 888 32.30 -9.09 15.67
N ALA A 889 32.57 -9.08 16.99
CA ALA A 889 33.43 -10.06 17.64
C ALA A 889 32.60 -11.29 18.05
N GLY A 890 33.19 -12.47 17.95
CA GLY A 890 32.56 -13.73 18.36
C GLY A 890 33.03 -14.92 17.54
N VAL A 891 32.27 -16.02 17.55
CA VAL A 891 32.68 -17.29 16.93
C VAL A 891 32.02 -17.46 15.56
N VAL A 892 32.82 -17.76 14.52
CA VAL A 892 32.32 -18.09 13.18
C VAL A 892 31.51 -19.39 13.26
N ARG A 893 30.18 -19.29 13.13
CA ARG A 893 29.27 -20.44 13.24
C ARG A 893 28.99 -21.15 11.94
N ARG A 894 28.96 -20.39 10.85
CA ARG A 894 28.59 -20.92 9.54
C ARG A 894 29.28 -20.17 8.42
N ILE A 895 29.89 -20.89 7.50
CA ILE A 895 30.37 -20.34 6.24
C ILE A 895 29.33 -20.64 5.16
N ALA A 896 28.69 -19.59 4.64
CA ALA A 896 27.59 -19.71 3.67
C ALA A 896 28.08 -19.98 2.24
N ILE A 897 29.37 -19.74 1.97
CA ILE A 897 30.01 -20.06 0.68
C ILE A 897 31.11 -21.12 0.83
N PRO A 898 30.97 -22.30 0.22
CA PRO A 898 31.82 -23.46 0.54
C PRO A 898 33.28 -23.35 0.06
N LYS A 899 33.56 -22.49 -0.94
CA LYS A 899 34.86 -22.20 -1.57
C LYS A 899 34.80 -20.83 -2.27
N THR A 900 35.82 -20.50 -3.07
CA THR A 900 35.79 -19.40 -4.03
C THR A 900 34.52 -19.46 -4.88
N LYS A 901 33.61 -18.51 -4.69
CA LYS A 901 32.31 -18.44 -5.37
C LYS A 901 32.07 -17.03 -5.88
N ALA A 902 31.48 -16.92 -7.07
CA ALA A 902 30.93 -15.66 -7.53
C ALA A 902 29.68 -15.32 -6.71
N VAL A 903 29.68 -14.14 -6.11
CA VAL A 903 28.59 -13.63 -5.28
C VAL A 903 28.11 -12.30 -5.81
N ASP A 904 26.85 -11.98 -5.53
CA ASP A 904 26.29 -10.65 -5.74
C ASP A 904 26.41 -9.80 -4.47
N ALA A 905 26.34 -8.49 -4.63
CA ALA A 905 26.26 -7.58 -3.48
C ALA A 905 25.14 -8.00 -2.50
N GLY A 906 25.46 -8.04 -1.22
CA GLY A 906 24.55 -8.44 -0.16
C GLY A 906 24.38 -9.96 0.03
N ASP A 907 25.05 -10.80 -0.76
CA ASP A 907 25.11 -12.24 -0.47
C ASP A 907 25.81 -12.49 0.87
N LEU A 908 25.29 -13.45 1.64
CA LEU A 908 25.87 -13.88 2.90
C LEU A 908 27.15 -14.68 2.63
N ILE A 909 28.23 -14.28 3.30
CA ILE A 909 29.53 -14.94 3.21
C ILE A 909 29.71 -15.89 4.39
N LEU A 910 29.49 -15.39 5.61
CA LEU A 910 29.56 -16.17 6.85
C LEU A 910 28.77 -15.52 7.97
N VAL A 911 28.50 -16.30 9.02
CA VAL A 911 27.78 -15.89 10.23
C VAL A 911 28.70 -15.98 11.43
N VAL A 912 28.81 -14.88 12.17
CA VAL A 912 29.46 -14.77 13.47
C VAL A 912 28.38 -14.77 14.55
N GLU A 913 28.49 -15.69 15.51
CA GLU A 913 27.68 -15.63 16.73
C GLU A 913 28.38 -14.70 17.71
N ASN A 914 27.71 -13.59 18.02
CA ASN A 914 28.23 -12.55 18.90
C ASN A 914 28.32 -13.06 20.34
N GLU A 915 29.33 -12.63 21.07
CA GLU A 915 29.45 -12.83 22.53
C GLU A 915 28.57 -11.86 23.34
#